data_AF-A0A930PDH9-F1
#
_entry.id   AF-A0A930PDH9-F1
#
_cell.length_a   1.000
_cell.length_b   1.000
_cell.length_c   1.000
_cell.angle_alpha   90.00
_cell.angle_beta   90.00
_cell.angle_gamma   90.00
#
_symmetry.space_group_name_H-M   'P 1'
#
loop_
_entity.id
_entity.type
_entity.pdbx_description
1 polymer ?
#
loop_
_entity_poly.entity_id
_entity_poly.type
_entity_poly.pdbx_seq_one_letter_code
_entity_poly.pdbx_strand_id
1 'polypeptide(L)'
;MKMNMRKTIMEGIFGGNLTCDHVQPRAGTSASSCQVYAKYAINKILISMFIFLVAVPMKAQNFRTLRDVKVNETVLDLSQTACKVIPRNAMHSRHRLQKLILPATLDSIGSQAFFACDGLKGQLLIPSSTRVIEASAFNGCSGLDELVFEGSPRLESFAFANCKGLRVIRLSALVPLVCAANTFVGFDFKKVKLIVPSKAKAAYRNAVGWRSFFSKTEEKNVCEPEELLVPRPLHMEVFSKTNPKGVYKKALNWSDVIGIEASNGLDNEKKQAERILRERTTSVLRPQANNIKGGKSGGVMVRLSLDSTLNNAEAYTLDISNKGVVIKGKTAAGVFYGLMTLEQLCIGNGVAAPSTTIPPLYIVDQPRTEVRELMVDPVRHFIPFNDLKHFIVEMARFKFNALHLHLVDDQAWRIEIKKYPELTEKASDRVGMDDMPERISGFYTQEQMRELVRFAAQYHVMVIPEIELPGHEVAAIHCFPQLSCAKKEVPIRLTCGVSNDLLCPAEPFVYEFLDNVLKELAEVFPAPYVHLGGDEAGQPPLGAWTNCPACKELKRKEGFTENWQLQQYLFDRVIKQLHQLGKTPMYWYEKEFKTIQPGCVVYAWRNGLTQVAIDAAVRNKAKIMMCPGEHCYLDYPQGRGDMPEVNWGMPVTSHEQTYRLDPAWGMDSTFVQRNLLGVSGTLWSECINSSERLYYQAFPRAAALSEAGWTIPERRSYTDYLLRVRPLMDDMLRRGIAVNMN
;
A
#
# COMPACT_ATOMS: atom_id res chain seq x y z
N MET A 1 4.34 -37.11 -6.29
CA MET A 1 4.88 -37.57 -4.99
C MET A 1 4.23 -36.80 -3.83
N LYS A 2 2.90 -36.88 -3.68
CA LYS A 2 2.09 -36.17 -2.66
C LYS A 2 0.83 -36.99 -2.29
N MET A 3 0.97 -38.30 -2.11
CA MET A 3 -0.16 -39.17 -1.72
C MET A 3 0.14 -40.15 -0.59
N ASN A 4 1.28 -39.99 0.11
CA ASN A 4 1.69 -40.92 1.18
C ASN A 4 1.80 -40.31 2.58
N MET A 5 1.41 -39.04 2.79
CA MET A 5 1.45 -38.42 4.13
C MET A 5 0.11 -38.43 4.88
N ARG A 6 -0.99 -38.84 4.23
CA ARG A 6 -2.31 -38.96 4.89
C ARG A 6 -2.56 -40.34 5.52
N LYS A 7 -1.72 -41.35 5.23
CA LYS A 7 -1.89 -42.71 5.76
C LYS A 7 -1.19 -42.94 7.10
N THR A 8 -0.12 -42.19 7.40
CA THR A 8 0.69 -42.40 8.62
C THR A 8 0.14 -41.70 9.87
N ILE A 9 -0.89 -40.85 9.76
CA ILE A 9 -1.48 -40.14 10.92
C ILE A 9 -2.67 -40.89 11.53
N MET A 10 -3.33 -41.77 10.75
CA MET A 10 -4.47 -42.57 11.25
C MET A 10 -4.05 -43.85 11.98
N GLU A 11 -2.85 -44.38 11.73
CA GLU A 11 -2.35 -45.62 12.36
C GLU A 11 -1.66 -45.40 13.72
N GLY A 12 -1.48 -44.14 14.16
CA GLY A 12 -0.86 -43.81 15.46
C GLY A 12 -1.84 -43.57 16.62
N ILE A 13 -3.15 -43.46 16.37
CA ILE A 13 -4.14 -43.03 17.37
C ILE A 13 -4.97 -44.21 17.93
N PHE A 14 -5.07 -45.33 17.20
CA PHE A 14 -5.81 -46.51 17.65
C PHE A 14 -4.91 -47.75 17.55
N GLY A 15 -4.10 -47.97 18.59
CA GLY A 15 -3.37 -49.24 18.74
C GLY A 15 -4.34 -50.36 19.11
N GLY A 16 -4.43 -51.38 18.26
CA GLY A 16 -5.10 -52.64 18.60
C GLY A 16 -5.73 -53.35 17.41
N ASN A 17 -5.13 -54.47 17.00
CA ASN A 17 -5.69 -55.45 16.07
C ASN A 17 -7.01 -56.01 16.59
N LEU A 18 -8.08 -55.93 15.80
CA LEU A 18 -9.25 -56.81 15.93
C LEU A 18 -9.65 -57.30 14.54
N THR A 19 -9.28 -58.54 14.25
CA THR A 19 -9.77 -59.34 13.11
C THR A 19 -11.18 -59.85 13.40
N CYS A 20 -12.01 -59.94 12.36
CA CYS A 20 -13.33 -60.58 12.36
C CYS A 20 -13.27 -61.99 12.96
N ASP A 21 -14.24 -62.34 13.82
CA ASP A 21 -14.94 -63.63 13.74
C ASP A 21 -16.24 -63.65 14.57
N HIS A 22 -17.24 -64.31 13.98
CA HIS A 22 -18.53 -64.75 14.55
C HIS A 22 -19.61 -63.69 14.85
N VAL A 23 -20.59 -63.53 13.94
CA VAL A 23 -21.96 -64.10 14.05
C VAL A 23 -22.69 -63.81 12.72
N GLN A 24 -23.14 -64.87 12.03
CA GLN A 24 -24.03 -64.81 10.87
C GLN A 24 -25.53 -64.85 11.30
N PRO A 25 -26.48 -64.49 10.41
CA PRO A 25 -27.66 -63.67 10.72
C PRO A 25 -28.96 -64.47 10.92
N ARG A 26 -30.02 -63.82 11.40
CA ARG A 26 -31.40 -64.22 11.11
C ARG A 26 -32.27 -63.04 10.69
N ALA A 27 -33.14 -63.35 9.73
CA ALA A 27 -33.89 -62.48 8.85
C ALA A 27 -35.11 -61.82 9.51
N GLY A 28 -35.60 -60.74 8.90
CA GLY A 28 -37.00 -60.31 9.05
C GLY A 28 -37.19 -58.84 9.42
N THR A 29 -37.27 -57.99 8.39
CA THR A 29 -38.23 -56.87 8.25
C THR A 29 -38.46 -55.83 9.36
N SER A 30 -38.27 -54.58 8.89
CA SER A 30 -38.97 -53.32 9.17
C SER A 30 -38.67 -52.55 10.47
N ALA A 31 -37.85 -51.50 10.29
CA ALA A 31 -37.70 -50.39 11.22
C ALA A 31 -38.86 -49.38 11.03
N SER A 32 -39.95 -49.57 11.76
CA SER A 32 -40.94 -48.52 12.02
C SER A 32 -41.51 -48.65 13.43
N SER A 33 -40.64 -48.57 14.43
CA SER A 33 -41.01 -48.46 15.84
C SER A 33 -39.81 -48.09 16.70
N CYS A 34 -39.21 -46.93 16.44
CA CYS A 34 -38.39 -46.23 17.43
C CYS A 34 -38.28 -44.72 17.11
N GLN A 35 -39.42 -44.11 16.76
CA GLN A 35 -39.69 -42.75 17.18
C GLN A 35 -40.37 -42.84 18.55
N VAL A 36 -40.03 -41.94 19.46
CA VAL A 36 -40.35 -41.95 20.90
C VAL A 36 -39.36 -42.79 21.72
N TYR A 37 -38.08 -42.38 21.73
CA TYR A 37 -37.18 -42.39 22.91
C TYR A 37 -35.80 -41.76 22.61
N ALA A 38 -35.57 -41.19 21.41
CA ALA A 38 -34.34 -40.45 21.06
C ALA A 38 -34.48 -38.92 21.05
N LYS A 39 -35.48 -38.35 21.75
CA LYS A 39 -35.68 -36.89 21.85
C LYS A 39 -35.53 -36.30 23.27
N TYR A 40 -35.19 -37.12 24.27
CA TYR A 40 -35.01 -36.66 25.65
C TYR A 40 -33.59 -36.85 26.22
N ALA A 41 -32.63 -37.35 25.43
CA ALA A 41 -31.25 -37.61 25.87
C ALA A 41 -30.17 -36.79 25.15
N ILE A 42 -30.52 -35.83 24.28
CA ILE A 42 -29.54 -34.99 23.55
C ILE A 42 -29.45 -33.57 24.12
N ASN A 43 -30.41 -33.13 24.95
CA ASN A 43 -30.38 -31.81 25.59
C ASN A 43 -29.70 -31.76 26.97
N LYS A 44 -28.99 -32.83 27.39
CA LYS A 44 -28.16 -32.83 28.61
C LYS A 44 -26.66 -33.09 28.38
N ILE A 45 -26.23 -33.35 27.14
CA ILE A 45 -24.80 -33.51 26.80
C ILE A 45 -24.21 -32.21 26.20
N LEU A 46 -25.02 -31.18 25.97
CA LEU A 46 -24.57 -29.86 25.49
C LEU A 46 -24.24 -28.85 26.61
N ILE A 47 -24.34 -29.22 27.89
CA ILE A 47 -24.09 -28.30 29.02
C ILE A 47 -22.90 -28.75 29.91
N SER A 48 -22.27 -29.90 29.64
CA SER A 48 -21.14 -30.40 30.46
C SER A 48 -19.85 -30.70 29.70
N MET A 49 -19.68 -30.22 28.45
CA MET A 49 -18.36 -30.17 27.78
C MET A 49 -17.65 -28.82 27.98
N PHE A 50 -18.09 -28.02 28.95
CA PHE A 50 -17.19 -27.10 29.63
C PHE A 50 -16.58 -27.88 30.79
N ILE A 51 -15.25 -27.89 30.89
CA ILE A 51 -14.40 -28.48 31.94
C ILE A 51 -13.80 -29.84 31.52
N PHE A 52 -12.47 -29.82 31.42
CA PHE A 52 -11.51 -30.90 31.11
C PHE A 52 -11.27 -31.26 29.64
N LEU A 53 -10.40 -30.47 29.00
CA LEU A 53 -9.37 -31.04 28.12
C LEU A 53 -7.99 -30.49 28.51
N VAL A 54 -7.15 -31.48 28.82
CA VAL A 54 -5.76 -31.48 29.26
C VAL A 54 -4.88 -30.45 28.53
N ALA A 55 -4.16 -29.68 29.36
CA ALA A 55 -2.91 -28.95 29.10
C ALA A 55 -2.29 -29.05 27.70
N VAL A 56 -2.72 -28.15 26.81
CA VAL A 56 -1.86 -27.58 25.76
C VAL A 56 -1.33 -26.25 26.31
N PRO A 57 -0.03 -25.96 26.25
CA PRO A 57 0.46 -24.67 26.75
C PRO A 57 -0.20 -23.56 25.92
N MET A 58 -0.91 -22.65 26.59
CA MET A 58 -1.45 -21.40 26.02
C MET A 58 -0.30 -20.55 25.47
N LYS A 59 0.15 -20.83 24.24
CA LYS A 59 1.12 -20.02 23.51
C LYS A 59 0.37 -19.12 22.53
N ALA A 60 0.43 -17.81 22.79
CA ALA A 60 -0.05 -16.70 21.98
C ALA A 60 -1.57 -16.71 21.68
N GLN A 61 -2.28 -15.71 22.21
CA GLN A 61 -3.57 -15.32 21.61
C GLN A 61 -3.34 -15.04 20.13
N ASN A 62 -4.14 -15.65 19.26
CA ASN A 62 -4.04 -15.46 17.82
C ASN A 62 -4.63 -14.09 17.45
N PHE A 63 -3.84 -13.03 17.64
CA PHE A 63 -4.25 -11.65 17.39
C PHE A 63 -4.66 -11.44 15.93
N ARG A 64 -4.07 -12.15 14.96
CA ARG A 64 -4.58 -12.19 13.58
C ARG A 64 -6.03 -12.64 13.54
N THR A 65 -6.40 -13.74 14.20
CA THR A 65 -7.80 -14.18 14.25
C THR A 65 -8.71 -13.09 14.84
N LEU A 66 -8.25 -12.36 15.85
CA LEU A 66 -9.03 -11.24 16.42
C LEU A 66 -9.14 -10.06 15.46
N ARG A 67 -8.08 -9.76 14.72
CA ARG A 67 -7.98 -8.61 13.79
C ARG A 67 -8.73 -8.85 12.48
N ASP A 68 -8.44 -9.97 11.83
CA ASP A 68 -8.80 -10.24 10.42
C ASP A 68 -10.03 -11.17 10.30
N VAL A 69 -10.29 -12.03 11.29
CA VAL A 69 -11.41 -13.00 11.24
C VAL A 69 -12.58 -12.53 12.10
N LYS A 70 -12.32 -12.11 13.34
CA LYS A 70 -13.36 -11.62 14.26
C LYS A 70 -13.62 -10.12 14.08
N VAL A 71 -13.84 -9.70 12.83
CA VAL A 71 -13.92 -8.29 12.45
C VAL A 71 -15.10 -7.52 13.08
N ASN A 72 -16.08 -8.23 13.64
CA ASN A 72 -17.24 -7.64 14.30
C ASN A 72 -17.05 -7.43 15.82
N GLU A 73 -15.97 -7.92 16.41
CA GLU A 73 -15.71 -7.74 17.85
C GLU A 73 -15.43 -6.26 18.15
N THR A 74 -16.19 -5.72 19.10
CA THR A 74 -16.10 -4.33 19.56
C THR A 74 -15.42 -4.21 20.92
N VAL A 75 -15.20 -5.33 21.61
CA VAL A 75 -14.56 -5.37 22.93
C VAL A 75 -13.41 -6.38 22.89
N LEU A 76 -12.23 -5.93 23.28
CA LEU A 76 -11.08 -6.79 23.55
C LEU A 76 -10.81 -6.81 25.05
N ASP A 77 -11.34 -7.83 25.72
CA ASP A 77 -11.09 -8.06 27.15
C ASP A 77 -9.98 -9.10 27.33
N LEU A 78 -8.81 -8.62 27.76
CA LEU A 78 -7.65 -9.46 28.08
C LEU A 78 -7.45 -9.62 29.59
N SER A 79 -8.34 -9.10 30.44
CA SER A 79 -8.16 -9.06 31.90
C SER A 79 -7.92 -10.42 32.54
N GLN A 80 -8.62 -11.45 32.05
CA GLN A 80 -8.54 -12.83 32.56
C GLN A 80 -7.41 -13.65 31.91
N THR A 81 -6.52 -13.00 31.18
CA THR A 81 -5.54 -13.69 30.33
C THR A 81 -4.13 -13.59 30.93
N ALA A 82 -3.31 -14.62 30.72
CA ALA A 82 -1.89 -14.61 31.09
C ALA A 82 -1.02 -13.92 30.01
N CYS A 83 -1.62 -13.07 29.17
CA CYS A 83 -0.94 -12.42 28.05
C CYS A 83 0.07 -11.39 28.58
N LYS A 84 1.37 -11.68 28.39
CA LYS A 84 2.46 -10.78 28.78
C LYS A 84 2.83 -9.79 27.67
N VAL A 85 2.57 -10.15 26.42
CA VAL A 85 3.01 -9.36 25.26
C VAL A 85 1.85 -9.24 24.29
N ILE A 86 1.44 -8.01 24.01
CA ILE A 86 0.60 -7.70 22.86
C ILE A 86 1.55 -7.45 21.69
N PRO A 87 1.55 -8.29 20.64
CA PRO A 87 2.53 -8.19 19.57
C PRO A 87 2.32 -6.94 18.71
N ARG A 88 3.31 -6.65 17.89
CA ARG A 88 3.20 -5.68 16.81
C ARG A 88 1.97 -5.95 15.94
N ASN A 89 1.32 -4.88 15.48
CA ASN A 89 0.15 -4.93 14.59
C ASN A 89 -1.03 -5.78 15.09
N ALA A 90 -1.06 -6.12 16.39
CA ALA A 90 -2.01 -7.06 16.98
C ALA A 90 -3.48 -6.80 16.58
N MET A 91 -3.88 -5.54 16.66
CA MET A 91 -5.21 -5.03 16.33
C MET A 91 -5.09 -3.82 15.41
N HIS A 92 -4.12 -3.83 14.48
CA HIS A 92 -3.88 -2.73 13.53
C HIS A 92 -5.17 -2.38 12.77
N SER A 93 -5.52 -1.10 12.76
CA SER A 93 -6.64 -0.49 12.01
C SER A 93 -8.00 -1.10 12.31
N ARG A 94 -8.23 -1.45 13.58
CA ARG A 94 -9.51 -1.98 14.05
C ARG A 94 -10.45 -0.86 14.47
N HIS A 95 -10.97 -0.13 13.48
CA HIS A 95 -11.91 1.00 13.68
C HIS A 95 -13.19 0.63 14.46
N ARG A 96 -13.60 -0.65 14.44
CA ARG A 96 -14.77 -1.14 15.19
C ARG A 96 -14.49 -1.46 16.65
N LEU A 97 -13.21 -1.55 17.06
CA LEU A 97 -12.85 -1.86 18.43
C LEU A 97 -13.15 -0.65 19.32
N GLN A 98 -14.09 -0.79 20.24
CA GLN A 98 -14.59 0.29 21.10
C GLN A 98 -14.02 0.26 22.51
N LYS A 99 -13.72 -0.93 23.03
CA LYS A 99 -13.22 -1.11 24.40
C LYS A 99 -12.03 -2.05 24.43
N LEU A 100 -11.00 -1.66 25.17
CA LEU A 100 -9.81 -2.44 25.43
C LEU A 100 -9.61 -2.58 26.94
N ILE A 101 -9.48 -3.81 27.43
CA ILE A 101 -9.15 -4.10 28.83
C ILE A 101 -7.87 -4.92 28.83
N LEU A 102 -6.80 -4.36 29.41
CA LEU A 102 -5.47 -4.96 29.44
C LEU A 102 -5.31 -5.92 30.63
N PRO A 103 -4.51 -7.01 30.51
CA PRO A 103 -4.25 -7.93 31.61
C PRO A 103 -3.34 -7.30 32.66
N ALA A 104 -3.56 -7.61 33.94
CA ALA A 104 -2.67 -7.18 35.03
C ALA A 104 -1.23 -7.73 34.91
N THR A 105 -1.01 -8.75 34.07
CA THR A 105 0.30 -9.37 33.83
C THR A 105 1.04 -8.83 32.59
N LEU A 106 0.48 -7.81 31.93
CA LEU A 106 1.01 -7.25 30.69
C LEU A 106 2.39 -6.61 30.88
N ASP A 107 3.39 -7.14 30.19
CA ASP A 107 4.78 -6.66 30.19
C ASP A 107 5.02 -5.63 29.08
N SER A 108 4.51 -5.86 27.85
CA SER A 108 4.78 -4.97 26.71
C SER A 108 3.64 -4.88 25.70
N ILE A 109 3.55 -3.71 25.05
CA ILE A 109 2.67 -3.44 23.91
C ILE A 109 3.55 -3.11 22.71
N GLY A 110 3.47 -3.95 21.69
CA GLY A 110 4.28 -3.87 20.48
C GLY A 110 3.92 -2.69 19.58
N SER A 111 4.85 -2.37 18.67
CA SER A 111 4.72 -1.24 17.75
C SER A 111 3.45 -1.35 16.91
N GLN A 112 2.74 -0.25 16.74
CA GLN A 112 1.48 -0.18 15.97
C GLN A 112 0.40 -1.19 16.37
N ALA A 113 0.46 -1.77 17.58
CA ALA A 113 -0.48 -2.80 18.03
C ALA A 113 -1.96 -2.38 17.93
N PHE A 114 -2.26 -1.10 18.13
CA PHE A 114 -3.60 -0.50 18.02
C PHE A 114 -3.58 0.74 17.12
N PHE A 115 -2.67 0.79 16.14
CA PHE A 115 -2.60 1.92 15.20
C PHE A 115 -3.97 2.13 14.52
N ALA A 116 -4.42 3.37 14.44
CA ALA A 116 -5.70 3.77 13.85
C ALA A 116 -6.94 3.06 14.44
N CYS A 117 -6.89 2.56 15.68
CA CYS A 117 -8.07 2.13 16.42
C CYS A 117 -8.84 3.33 16.97
N ASP A 118 -9.37 4.17 16.09
CA ASP A 118 -10.08 5.41 16.40
C ASP A 118 -11.44 5.20 17.09
N GLY A 119 -12.01 4.00 16.94
CA GLY A 119 -13.21 3.55 17.65
C GLY A 119 -13.04 3.36 19.16
N LEU A 120 -11.79 3.19 19.66
CA LEU A 120 -11.51 2.99 21.07
C LEU A 120 -11.92 4.23 21.86
N LYS A 121 -12.83 4.06 22.83
CA LYS A 121 -13.43 5.17 23.58
C LYS A 121 -13.18 5.06 25.08
N GLY A 122 -13.18 6.21 25.73
CA GLY A 122 -13.12 6.30 27.18
C GLY A 122 -11.70 6.17 27.73
N GLN A 123 -11.64 5.70 28.97
CA GLN A 123 -10.40 5.53 29.71
C GLN A 123 -9.63 4.27 29.24
N LEU A 124 -8.34 4.45 28.99
CA LEU A 124 -7.37 3.36 28.85
C LEU A 124 -6.49 3.27 30.09
N LEU A 125 -6.62 2.15 30.81
CA LEU A 125 -5.80 1.82 31.97
C LEU A 125 -4.57 1.01 31.52
N ILE A 126 -3.38 1.53 31.78
CA ILE A 126 -2.09 0.86 31.57
C ILE A 126 -1.67 0.18 32.88
N PRO A 127 -1.62 -1.17 32.92
CA PRO A 127 -1.32 -1.94 34.13
C PRO A 127 0.05 -1.64 34.74
N SER A 128 0.17 -1.88 36.05
CA SER A 128 1.40 -1.65 36.81
C SER A 128 2.62 -2.45 36.33
N SER A 129 2.39 -3.62 35.72
CA SER A 129 3.41 -4.53 35.20
C SER A 129 4.00 -4.10 33.85
N THR A 130 3.37 -3.16 33.14
CA THR A 130 3.78 -2.78 31.79
C THR A 130 5.09 -2.00 31.82
N ARG A 131 6.11 -2.55 31.13
CA ARG A 131 7.47 -2.01 31.05
C ARG A 131 7.67 -1.12 29.83
N VAL A 132 7.01 -1.41 28.71
CA VAL A 132 7.21 -0.67 27.47
C VAL A 132 5.93 -0.59 26.64
N ILE A 133 5.70 0.58 26.08
CA ILE A 133 4.75 0.83 25.00
C ILE A 133 5.58 1.32 23.81
N GLU A 134 5.68 0.46 22.80
CA GLU A 134 6.55 0.68 21.64
C GLU A 134 6.00 1.73 20.66
N ALA A 135 6.80 2.02 19.64
CA ALA A 135 6.53 3.08 18.68
C ALA A 135 5.15 2.97 18.02
N SER A 136 4.42 4.10 18.00
CA SER A 136 3.09 4.22 17.39
C SER A 136 2.02 3.22 17.88
N ALA A 137 2.21 2.57 19.04
CA ALA A 137 1.29 1.53 19.54
C ALA A 137 -0.19 1.96 19.55
N PHE A 138 -0.50 3.21 19.89
CA PHE A 138 -1.85 3.78 19.89
C PHE A 138 -1.98 5.01 18.97
N ASN A 139 -1.09 5.16 17.98
CA ASN A 139 -1.14 6.33 17.09
C ASN A 139 -2.48 6.35 16.33
N GLY A 140 -3.19 7.47 16.39
CA GLY A 140 -4.49 7.63 15.75
C GLY A 140 -5.68 7.05 16.53
N CYS A 141 -5.51 6.60 17.78
CA CYS A 141 -6.62 6.24 18.67
C CYS A 141 -7.37 7.50 19.16
N SER A 142 -8.06 8.19 18.26
CA SER A 142 -8.64 9.51 18.53
C SER A 142 -9.90 9.49 19.41
N GLY A 143 -10.51 8.33 19.67
CA GLY A 143 -11.68 8.21 20.54
C GLY A 143 -11.36 8.15 22.05
N LEU A 144 -10.10 7.89 22.43
CA LEU A 144 -9.68 7.81 23.83
C LEU A 144 -9.76 9.19 24.50
N ASP A 145 -10.28 9.27 25.72
CA ASP A 145 -10.44 10.54 26.47
C ASP A 145 -9.55 10.63 27.72
N GLU A 146 -9.16 9.51 28.32
CA GLU A 146 -8.32 9.44 29.51
C GLU A 146 -7.27 8.32 29.43
N LEU A 147 -6.03 8.64 29.78
CA LEU A 147 -4.96 7.65 29.99
C LEU A 147 -4.63 7.57 31.48
N VAL A 148 -4.59 6.37 32.03
CA VAL A 148 -4.20 6.12 33.42
C VAL A 148 -3.03 5.15 33.46
N PHE A 149 -1.90 5.56 34.03
CA PHE A 149 -0.73 4.72 34.24
C PHE A 149 -0.64 4.27 35.69
N GLU A 150 -0.81 2.97 35.94
CA GLU A 150 -0.55 2.36 37.25
C GLU A 150 0.95 2.09 37.47
N GLY A 151 1.69 1.88 36.36
CA GLY A 151 3.11 1.57 36.35
C GLY A 151 3.98 2.73 35.86
N SER A 152 5.20 2.39 35.45
CA SER A 152 6.15 3.35 34.86
C SER A 152 6.76 2.82 33.56
N PRO A 153 5.95 2.52 32.53
CA PRO A 153 6.47 2.06 31.25
C PRO A 153 7.36 3.09 30.58
N ARG A 154 8.34 2.62 29.82
CA ARG A 154 9.01 3.40 28.79
C ARG A 154 8.02 3.64 27.63
N LEU A 155 7.85 4.89 27.23
CA LEU A 155 7.02 5.29 26.10
C LEU A 155 7.91 5.67 24.92
N GLU A 156 7.74 4.99 23.79
CA GLU A 156 8.54 5.21 22.59
C GLU A 156 7.91 6.24 21.63
N SER A 157 8.59 6.48 20.52
CA SER A 157 8.24 7.50 19.55
C SER A 157 6.81 7.34 19.03
N PHE A 158 6.05 8.41 19.02
CA PHE A 158 4.66 8.43 18.53
C PHE A 158 3.69 7.45 19.23
N ALA A 159 4.05 6.84 20.37
CA ALA A 159 3.23 5.80 21.01
C ALA A 159 1.76 6.21 21.24
N PHE A 160 1.49 7.51 21.47
CA PHE A 160 0.15 8.09 21.58
C PHE A 160 -0.05 9.29 20.63
N ALA A 161 0.64 9.31 19.49
CA ALA A 161 0.47 10.40 18.53
C ALA A 161 -0.95 10.42 17.96
N ASN A 162 -1.45 11.60 17.58
CA ASN A 162 -2.76 11.77 16.96
C ASN A 162 -3.98 11.26 17.78
N CYS A 163 -3.82 10.96 19.07
CA CYS A 163 -4.93 10.69 20.01
C CYS A 163 -5.68 11.98 20.38
N LYS A 164 -6.31 12.63 19.39
CA LYS A 164 -6.93 13.97 19.50
C LYS A 164 -8.08 14.06 20.52
N GLY A 165 -8.67 12.93 20.90
CA GLY A 165 -9.72 12.83 21.91
C GLY A 165 -9.25 13.01 23.34
N LEU A 166 -7.95 12.82 23.63
CA LEU A 166 -7.46 12.79 25.00
C LEU A 166 -7.65 14.13 25.71
N ARG A 167 -8.07 14.07 26.96
CA ARG A 167 -8.35 15.21 27.85
C ARG A 167 -7.65 15.07 29.20
N VAL A 168 -7.39 13.85 29.66
CA VAL A 168 -6.76 13.61 30.96
C VAL A 168 -5.67 12.56 30.84
N ILE A 169 -4.52 12.81 31.47
CA ILE A 169 -3.48 11.80 31.68
C ILE A 169 -3.17 11.76 33.18
N ARG A 170 -3.28 10.58 33.79
CA ARG A 170 -2.98 10.36 35.21
C ARG A 170 -1.78 9.45 35.37
N LEU A 171 -0.83 9.89 36.18
CA LEU A 171 0.32 9.08 36.59
C LEU A 171 0.41 9.08 38.11
N SER A 172 0.72 7.92 38.69
CA SER A 172 1.00 7.77 40.12
C SER A 172 2.50 7.81 40.45
N ALA A 173 3.36 7.79 39.43
CA ALA A 173 4.81 7.71 39.58
C ALA A 173 5.44 9.00 40.11
N LEU A 174 6.27 8.89 41.15
CA LEU A 174 7.04 10.01 41.71
C LEU A 174 8.21 10.43 40.81
N VAL A 175 8.76 9.48 40.07
CA VAL A 175 9.80 9.71 39.06
C VAL A 175 9.12 9.74 37.69
N PRO A 176 9.40 10.74 36.82
CA PRO A 176 8.84 10.78 35.48
C PRO A 176 9.20 9.53 34.66
N LEU A 177 8.21 8.99 33.95
CA LEU A 177 8.39 7.88 33.02
C LEU A 177 9.36 8.29 31.91
N VAL A 178 10.20 7.35 31.46
CA VAL A 178 11.02 7.55 30.26
C VAL A 178 10.08 7.69 29.06
N CYS A 179 10.13 8.84 28.39
CA CYS A 179 9.17 9.20 27.34
C CYS A 179 9.90 9.87 26.19
N ALA A 180 9.67 9.39 24.96
CA ALA A 180 10.19 10.03 23.76
C ALA A 180 9.56 11.42 23.58
N ALA A 181 10.33 12.36 23.02
CA ALA A 181 9.89 13.74 22.90
C ALA A 181 8.65 13.89 21.98
N ASN A 182 8.53 13.00 20.99
CA ASN A 182 7.45 12.93 20.01
C ASN A 182 6.36 11.89 20.35
N THR A 183 6.27 11.39 21.60
CA THR A 183 5.24 10.43 22.02
C THR A 183 3.81 10.97 21.84
N PHE A 184 3.60 12.27 22.10
CA PHE A 184 2.28 12.93 22.12
C PHE A 184 2.09 13.93 20.96
N VAL A 185 2.68 13.65 19.80
CA VAL A 185 2.50 14.47 18.59
C VAL A 185 1.02 14.65 18.27
N GLY A 186 0.65 15.86 17.83
CA GLY A 186 -0.74 16.19 17.46
C GLY A 186 -1.64 16.55 18.65
N PHE A 187 -1.10 16.58 19.88
CA PHE A 187 -1.86 17.02 21.05
C PHE A 187 -2.01 18.54 21.08
N ASP A 188 -3.21 18.99 21.42
CA ASP A 188 -3.41 20.33 21.95
C ASP A 188 -3.13 20.30 23.45
N PHE A 189 -1.86 20.48 23.85
CA PHE A 189 -1.42 20.40 25.25
C PHE A 189 -2.20 21.33 26.20
N LYS A 190 -2.87 22.38 25.69
CA LYS A 190 -3.73 23.25 26.51
C LYS A 190 -5.04 22.59 26.92
N LYS A 191 -5.50 21.59 26.15
CA LYS A 191 -6.75 20.85 26.39
C LYS A 191 -6.55 19.56 27.17
N VAL A 192 -5.30 19.15 27.41
CA VAL A 192 -4.97 17.91 28.11
C VAL A 192 -4.48 18.22 29.52
N LYS A 193 -5.22 17.75 30.53
CA LYS A 193 -4.86 17.89 31.94
C LYS A 193 -3.92 16.75 32.35
N LEU A 194 -2.67 17.08 32.63
CA LEU A 194 -1.70 16.18 33.23
C LEU A 194 -1.84 16.17 34.76
N ILE A 195 -2.15 15.00 35.33
CA ILE A 195 -2.30 14.77 36.77
C ILE A 195 -1.15 13.88 37.25
N VAL A 196 -0.29 14.45 38.09
CA VAL A 196 0.88 13.79 38.69
C VAL A 196 0.91 14.06 40.20
N PRO A 197 1.63 13.26 41.01
CA PRO A 197 1.75 13.52 42.45
C PRO A 197 2.34 14.91 42.72
N SER A 198 1.81 15.64 43.70
CA SER A 198 2.24 17.01 44.00
C SER A 198 3.75 17.14 44.20
N LYS A 199 4.38 16.14 44.85
CA LYS A 199 5.83 16.08 45.07
C LYS A 199 6.65 15.87 43.78
N ALA A 200 6.06 15.31 42.73
CA ALA A 200 6.71 14.98 41.48
C ALA A 200 6.61 16.10 40.41
N LYS A 201 5.74 17.10 40.64
CA LYS A 201 5.43 18.14 39.65
C LYS A 201 6.67 18.87 39.12
N ALA A 202 7.66 19.13 39.96
CA ALA A 202 8.92 19.75 39.55
C ALA A 202 9.76 18.85 38.63
N ALA A 203 9.79 17.54 38.89
CA ALA A 203 10.51 16.57 38.05
C ALA A 203 9.87 16.45 36.66
N TYR A 204 8.54 16.34 36.59
CA TYR A 204 7.81 16.25 35.32
C TYR A 204 7.94 17.51 34.45
N ARG A 205 8.11 18.69 35.04
CA ARG A 205 8.37 19.94 34.30
C ARG A 205 9.68 19.90 33.50
N ASN A 206 10.65 19.10 33.93
CA ASN A 206 11.97 19.03 33.31
C ASN A 206 12.17 17.76 32.47
N ALA A 207 11.28 16.77 32.58
CA ALA A 207 11.41 15.49 31.89
C ALA A 207 11.04 15.59 30.40
N VAL A 208 11.84 14.91 29.56
CA VAL A 208 11.57 14.78 28.11
C VAL A 208 10.20 14.11 27.90
N GLY A 209 9.47 14.55 26.86
CA GLY A 209 8.10 14.11 26.57
C GLY A 209 7.02 14.70 27.49
N TRP A 210 7.36 15.00 28.75
CA TRP A 210 6.41 15.53 29.76
C TRP A 210 6.43 17.05 29.92
N ARG A 211 7.58 17.69 29.69
CA ARG A 211 7.74 19.15 29.81
C ARG A 211 6.76 19.96 28.95
N SER A 212 6.30 19.39 27.83
CA SER A 212 5.34 19.99 26.89
C SER A 212 3.97 20.28 27.51
N PHE A 213 3.61 19.60 28.61
CA PHE A 213 2.36 19.84 29.35
C PHE A 213 2.43 21.06 30.27
N PHE A 214 3.63 21.60 30.53
CA PHE A 214 3.84 22.73 31.45
C PHE A 214 4.31 24.00 30.74
N SER A 215 4.94 23.85 29.58
CA SER A 215 5.51 24.96 28.82
C SER A 215 5.42 24.66 27.33
N LYS A 216 5.39 25.71 26.51
CA LYS A 216 5.58 25.54 25.07
C LYS A 216 7.02 25.12 24.80
N THR A 217 7.22 23.84 24.50
CA THR A 217 8.47 23.37 23.91
C THR A 217 8.24 23.22 22.41
N GLU A 218 8.86 24.09 21.63
CA GLU A 218 8.89 23.95 20.17
C GLU A 218 10.08 23.07 19.81
N GLU A 219 9.81 21.87 19.33
CA GLU A 219 10.82 21.09 18.61
C GLU A 219 11.14 21.83 17.32
N LYS A 220 12.42 22.09 17.08
CA LYS A 220 12.85 22.76 15.85
C LYS A 220 12.88 21.74 14.73
N ASN A 221 12.24 22.07 13.61
CA ASN A 221 12.47 21.40 12.34
C ASN A 221 13.90 21.76 11.88
N VAL A 222 14.76 20.75 11.77
CA VAL A 222 16.14 20.89 11.28
C VAL A 222 16.23 20.17 9.94
N CYS A 223 16.76 20.87 8.92
CA CYS A 223 16.98 20.32 7.59
C CYS A 223 18.46 20.05 7.41
N GLU A 224 18.83 18.77 7.33
CA GLU A 224 20.16 18.29 6.96
C GLU A 224 20.04 17.63 5.57
N PRO A 225 20.26 18.37 4.46
CA PRO A 225 19.93 17.88 3.12
C PRO A 225 20.64 16.58 2.71
N GLU A 226 21.85 16.33 3.24
CA GLU A 226 22.64 15.12 2.96
C GLU A 226 22.08 13.87 3.65
N GLU A 227 21.36 14.04 4.76
CA GLU A 227 20.67 12.98 5.51
C GLU A 227 19.17 12.95 5.21
N LEU A 228 18.79 13.52 4.06
CA LEU A 228 17.43 13.66 3.59
C LEU A 228 17.40 13.39 2.08
N LEU A 229 16.20 13.37 1.47
CA LEU A 229 15.95 13.13 0.05
C LEU A 229 15.94 11.66 -0.36
N VAL A 230 14.75 11.18 -0.70
CA VAL A 230 14.51 9.90 -1.38
C VAL A 230 13.54 10.16 -2.53
N PRO A 231 13.91 9.91 -3.79
CA PRO A 231 15.21 9.43 -4.26
C PRO A 231 16.37 10.42 -4.07
N ARG A 232 17.61 9.90 -4.00
CA ARG A 232 18.83 10.72 -3.99
C ARG A 232 19.03 11.45 -5.34
N PRO A 233 19.25 12.77 -5.34
CA PRO A 233 19.42 13.53 -6.58
C PRO A 233 20.74 13.21 -7.29
N LEU A 234 20.76 13.42 -8.61
CA LEU A 234 21.95 13.25 -9.46
C LEU A 234 23.14 14.09 -8.97
N HIS A 235 22.91 15.36 -8.65
CA HIS A 235 23.91 16.24 -8.05
C HIS A 235 23.29 17.13 -6.98
N MET A 236 24.01 17.33 -5.88
CA MET A 236 23.65 18.25 -4.81
C MET A 236 24.92 18.85 -4.21
N GLU A 237 24.90 20.17 -4.03
CA GLU A 237 25.92 20.93 -3.31
C GLU A 237 25.24 21.70 -2.18
N VAL A 238 25.64 21.44 -0.93
CA VAL A 238 25.17 22.18 0.24
C VAL A 238 26.21 23.23 0.61
N PHE A 239 25.80 24.50 0.64
CA PHE A 239 26.72 25.59 0.91
C PHE A 239 26.81 25.85 2.42
N SER A 240 28.01 25.65 2.99
CA SER A 240 28.25 25.88 4.41
C SER A 240 28.57 27.35 4.73
N LYS A 241 28.52 27.71 6.02
CA LYS A 241 28.95 29.02 6.54
C LYS A 241 30.41 29.36 6.24
N THR A 242 31.27 28.38 5.91
CA THR A 242 32.70 28.59 5.67
C THR A 242 33.04 28.90 4.21
N ASN A 243 32.08 28.83 3.28
CA ASN A 243 32.29 29.29 1.90
C ASN A 243 32.10 30.84 1.83
N PRO A 244 33.17 31.66 1.72
CA PRO A 244 33.09 33.10 2.01
C PRO A 244 32.56 33.96 0.86
N LYS A 245 32.06 33.38 -0.24
CA LYS A 245 31.67 34.15 -1.44
C LYS A 245 30.16 34.11 -1.73
N GLY A 246 29.56 35.29 -1.85
CA GLY A 246 28.26 35.47 -2.54
C GLY A 246 26.98 35.24 -1.73
N VAL A 247 25.93 34.84 -2.46
CA VAL A 247 24.52 34.75 -2.03
C VAL A 247 24.18 33.49 -1.20
N TYR A 248 25.09 32.52 -1.13
CA TYR A 248 24.92 31.24 -0.43
C TYR A 248 25.42 31.24 1.03
N LYS A 249 25.67 32.41 1.61
CA LYS A 249 26.25 32.55 2.97
C LYS A 249 25.27 32.25 4.11
N LYS A 250 23.96 32.32 3.86
CA LYS A 250 22.92 32.31 4.89
C LYS A 250 21.76 31.43 4.47
N ALA A 251 21.23 30.66 5.42
CA ALA A 251 19.97 29.95 5.28
C ALA A 251 18.84 30.93 4.91
N LEU A 252 17.92 30.47 4.07
CA LEU A 252 16.70 31.17 3.77
C LEU A 252 15.74 31.04 4.95
N ASN A 253 15.17 32.16 5.39
CA ASN A 253 14.11 32.17 6.39
C ASN A 253 12.75 32.21 5.68
N TRP A 254 11.87 31.24 5.98
CA TRP A 254 10.59 31.13 5.29
C TRP A 254 9.66 32.32 5.54
N SER A 255 9.85 33.03 6.65
CA SER A 255 9.11 34.27 6.96
C SER A 255 9.49 35.45 6.05
N ASP A 256 10.64 35.40 5.38
CA ASP A 256 11.06 36.43 4.42
C ASP A 256 10.43 36.22 3.03
N VAL A 257 9.91 35.02 2.74
CA VAL A 257 9.30 34.67 1.45
C VAL A 257 7.92 35.32 1.34
N ILE A 258 7.77 36.24 0.39
CA ILE A 258 6.55 37.05 0.23
C ILE A 258 5.62 36.59 -0.89
N GLY A 259 6.02 35.61 -1.70
CA GLY A 259 5.19 35.13 -2.80
C GLY A 259 5.86 34.09 -3.71
N ILE A 260 5.08 33.64 -4.70
CA ILE A 260 5.50 32.72 -5.75
C ILE A 260 5.30 33.40 -7.10
N GLU A 261 6.34 33.37 -7.92
CA GLU A 261 6.34 33.77 -9.33
C GLU A 261 6.47 32.51 -10.18
N ALA A 262 5.60 32.35 -11.17
CA ALA A 262 5.61 31.18 -12.05
C ALA A 262 5.45 31.64 -13.51
N SER A 263 6.26 31.09 -14.41
CA SER A 263 6.10 31.31 -15.85
C SER A 263 4.76 30.77 -16.37
N ASN A 264 4.32 31.25 -17.55
CA ASN A 264 3.12 30.76 -18.21
C ASN A 264 3.15 29.22 -18.37
N GLY A 265 2.02 28.56 -18.10
CA GLY A 265 1.90 27.10 -18.16
C GLY A 265 2.28 26.36 -16.86
N LEU A 266 2.62 27.07 -15.78
CA LEU A 266 2.97 26.51 -14.47
C LEU A 266 1.93 26.83 -13.37
N ASP A 267 0.66 27.04 -13.75
CA ASP A 267 -0.39 27.39 -12.79
C ASP A 267 -0.65 26.27 -11.76
N ASN A 268 -0.53 25.01 -12.20
CA ASN A 268 -0.63 23.85 -11.30
C ASN A 268 0.55 23.81 -10.33
N GLU A 269 1.77 23.99 -10.83
CA GLU A 269 2.99 23.94 -10.02
C GLU A 269 3.04 25.10 -9.03
N LYS A 270 2.50 26.26 -9.41
CA LYS A 270 2.29 27.37 -8.48
C LYS A 270 1.38 26.98 -7.33
N LYS A 271 0.24 26.32 -7.59
CA LYS A 271 -0.66 25.82 -6.53
C LYS A 271 0.01 24.78 -5.64
N GLN A 272 0.85 23.92 -6.22
CA GLN A 272 1.65 22.95 -5.45
C GLN A 272 2.68 23.65 -4.55
N ALA A 273 3.38 24.66 -5.06
CA ALA A 273 4.27 25.49 -4.26
C ALA A 273 3.53 26.22 -3.12
N GLU A 274 2.34 26.76 -3.38
CA GLU A 274 1.49 27.37 -2.35
C GLU A 274 1.09 26.34 -1.29
N ARG A 275 0.73 25.11 -1.70
CA ARG A 275 0.42 24.01 -0.78
C ARG A 275 1.61 23.69 0.11
N ILE A 276 2.79 23.50 -0.47
CA ILE A 276 4.02 23.20 0.27
C ILE A 276 4.33 24.31 1.28
N LEU A 277 4.29 25.57 0.85
CA LEU A 277 4.57 26.70 1.75
C LEU A 277 3.57 26.75 2.92
N ARG A 278 2.28 26.53 2.68
CA ARG A 278 1.25 26.49 3.74
C ARG A 278 1.41 25.31 4.70
N GLU A 279 1.69 24.11 4.17
CA GLU A 279 1.67 22.87 4.95
C GLU A 279 2.99 22.59 5.66
N ARG A 280 4.11 23.05 5.08
CA ARG A 280 5.45 22.63 5.48
C ARG A 280 6.33 23.74 6.02
N THR A 281 5.92 25.01 5.89
CA THR A 281 6.76 26.15 6.29
C THR A 281 6.03 27.14 7.20
N THR A 282 6.81 28.01 7.85
CA THR A 282 6.30 29.15 8.62
C THR A 282 5.92 30.36 7.75
N SER A 283 6.02 30.24 6.42
CA SER A 283 5.66 31.32 5.50
C SER A 283 4.18 31.70 5.66
N VAL A 284 3.93 32.98 5.93
CA VAL A 284 2.57 33.54 5.92
C VAL A 284 2.35 34.13 4.54
N LEU A 285 2.09 33.27 3.55
CA LEU A 285 1.55 33.75 2.28
C LEU A 285 0.20 34.39 2.59
N ARG A 286 0.17 35.72 2.65
CA ARG A 286 -1.10 36.46 2.74
C ARG A 286 -1.87 36.18 1.44
N PRO A 287 -3.17 35.82 1.49
CA PRO A 287 -3.97 35.78 0.27
C PRO A 287 -3.76 37.10 -0.45
N GLN A 288 -3.29 37.06 -1.70
CA GLN A 288 -3.08 38.26 -2.49
C GLN A 288 -4.41 39.00 -2.60
N ALA A 289 -4.58 40.05 -1.79
CA ALA A 289 -5.47 41.12 -2.17
C ALA A 289 -4.88 41.71 -3.45
N ASN A 290 -5.64 41.62 -4.55
CA ASN A 290 -5.37 42.31 -5.80
C ASN A 290 -5.21 43.81 -5.53
N ASN A 291 -3.98 44.25 -5.20
CA ASN A 291 -3.44 45.61 -5.29
C ASN A 291 -2.14 45.71 -4.46
N ILE A 292 -1.02 45.30 -5.03
CA ILE A 292 0.24 45.99 -4.71
C ILE A 292 0.28 47.23 -5.62
N LYS A 293 -0.38 48.30 -5.16
CA LYS A 293 -0.08 49.64 -5.66
C LYS A 293 1.34 49.99 -5.18
N GLY A 294 2.27 50.04 -6.13
CA GLY A 294 3.51 50.82 -6.01
C GLY A 294 4.56 50.35 -4.99
N GLY A 295 5.63 49.74 -5.49
CA GLY A 295 6.98 50.08 -5.02
C GLY A 295 7.50 49.44 -3.73
N LYS A 296 7.82 48.14 -3.76
CA LYS A 296 9.15 47.61 -3.34
C LYS A 296 9.49 46.37 -4.17
N SER A 297 10.31 46.54 -5.20
CA SER A 297 10.84 45.50 -6.08
C SER A 297 11.97 44.67 -5.44
N GLY A 298 11.76 44.13 -4.22
CA GLY A 298 12.87 43.55 -3.44
C GLY A 298 12.54 42.47 -2.41
N GLY A 299 11.41 41.76 -2.52
CA GLY A 299 11.10 40.64 -1.62
C GLY A 299 11.70 39.31 -2.07
N VAL A 300 11.89 38.39 -1.12
CA VAL A 300 12.33 37.01 -1.37
C VAL A 300 11.15 36.22 -1.94
N MET A 301 11.39 35.47 -3.02
CA MET A 301 10.34 34.77 -3.78
C MET A 301 10.71 33.31 -4.02
N VAL A 302 9.70 32.47 -4.24
CA VAL A 302 9.86 31.19 -4.95
C VAL A 302 9.60 31.45 -6.43
N ARG A 303 10.53 31.09 -7.31
CA ARG A 303 10.43 31.30 -8.76
C ARG A 303 10.41 29.97 -9.47
N LEU A 304 9.36 29.74 -10.27
CA LEU A 304 9.17 28.56 -11.08
C LEU A 304 9.25 28.95 -12.56
N SER A 305 10.10 28.26 -13.33
CA SER A 305 10.26 28.55 -14.75
C SER A 305 10.58 27.31 -15.57
N LEU A 306 10.36 27.39 -16.88
CA LEU A 306 10.74 26.36 -17.82
C LEU A 306 12.15 26.61 -18.36
N ASP A 307 12.91 25.54 -18.57
CA ASP A 307 14.26 25.56 -19.15
C ASP A 307 14.41 24.47 -20.20
N SER A 308 14.28 24.86 -21.48
CA SER A 308 14.35 23.94 -22.61
C SER A 308 15.74 23.35 -22.87
N THR A 309 16.78 23.87 -22.21
CA THR A 309 18.16 23.38 -22.35
C THR A 309 18.42 22.08 -21.60
N LEU A 310 17.54 21.72 -20.66
CA LEU A 310 17.60 20.44 -19.94
C LEU A 310 17.30 19.29 -20.90
N ASN A 311 17.95 18.13 -20.72
CA ASN A 311 17.87 17.03 -21.68
C ASN A 311 16.63 16.14 -21.49
N ASN A 312 16.21 15.87 -20.26
CA ASN A 312 15.07 15.01 -19.93
C ASN A 312 13.81 15.82 -19.58
N ALA A 313 12.62 15.35 -19.98
CA ALA A 313 11.34 16.01 -19.72
C ALA A 313 11.04 16.26 -18.23
N GLU A 314 11.49 15.36 -17.37
CA GLU A 314 11.31 15.40 -15.91
C GLU A 314 12.54 15.98 -15.20
N ALA A 315 13.57 16.44 -15.93
CA ALA A 315 14.75 17.06 -15.33
C ALA A 315 14.44 18.44 -14.73
N TYR A 316 15.17 18.77 -13.66
CA TYR A 316 15.09 20.07 -13.02
C TYR A 316 16.40 20.51 -12.37
N THR A 317 16.47 21.81 -12.08
CA THR A 317 17.43 22.40 -11.15
C THR A 317 16.68 23.08 -10.01
N LEU A 318 17.26 23.05 -8.81
CA LEU A 318 16.74 23.71 -7.61
C LEU A 318 17.88 24.50 -6.96
N ASP A 319 17.74 25.81 -6.91
CA ASP A 319 18.67 26.74 -6.27
C ASP A 319 17.98 27.39 -5.07
N ILE A 320 18.57 27.22 -3.88
CA ILE A 320 18.14 27.84 -2.64
C ILE A 320 19.25 28.74 -2.13
N SER A 321 18.91 30.02 -1.92
CA SER A 321 19.81 31.01 -1.32
C SER A 321 19.02 31.96 -0.42
N ASN A 322 19.72 32.89 0.25
CA ASN A 322 19.06 33.93 1.02
C ASN A 322 18.23 34.92 0.17
N LYS A 323 18.27 34.81 -1.16
CA LYS A 323 17.46 35.59 -2.10
C LYS A 323 16.17 34.88 -2.53
N GLY A 324 16.00 33.62 -2.15
CA GLY A 324 14.78 32.84 -2.40
C GLY A 324 15.07 31.45 -2.95
N VAL A 325 14.04 30.88 -3.57
CA VAL A 325 14.09 29.55 -4.19
C VAL A 325 13.85 29.73 -5.68
N VAL A 326 14.66 29.07 -6.52
CA VAL A 326 14.48 29.02 -7.97
C VAL A 326 14.42 27.56 -8.39
N ILE A 327 13.31 27.17 -9.02
CA ILE A 327 13.13 25.85 -9.62
C ILE A 327 12.95 26.03 -11.11
N LYS A 328 13.79 25.34 -11.89
CA LYS A 328 13.68 25.28 -13.35
C LYS A 328 13.51 23.85 -13.79
N GLY A 329 12.51 23.55 -14.59
CA GLY A 329 12.30 22.21 -15.16
C GLY A 329 12.16 22.26 -16.67
N LYS A 330 12.45 21.17 -17.37
CA LYS A 330 12.25 21.13 -18.84
C LYS A 330 10.77 21.30 -19.19
N THR A 331 9.92 20.66 -18.40
CA THR A 331 8.47 20.71 -18.48
C THR A 331 7.87 21.05 -17.12
N ALA A 332 6.56 21.21 -17.05
CA ALA A 332 5.82 21.33 -15.80
C ALA A 332 6.09 20.15 -14.84
N ALA A 333 6.25 18.92 -15.36
CA ALA A 333 6.59 17.74 -14.55
C ALA A 333 7.97 17.87 -13.90
N GLY A 334 8.97 18.38 -14.63
CA GLY A 334 10.29 18.67 -14.06
C GLY A 334 10.21 19.69 -12.92
N VAL A 335 9.47 20.79 -13.12
CA VAL A 335 9.25 21.78 -12.04
C VAL A 335 8.56 21.14 -10.83
N PHE A 336 7.55 20.30 -11.07
CA PHE A 336 6.86 19.56 -10.02
C PHE A 336 7.79 18.63 -9.22
N TYR A 337 8.69 17.89 -9.87
CA TYR A 337 9.66 17.05 -9.14
C TYR A 337 10.68 17.86 -8.35
N GLY A 338 11.04 19.06 -8.83
CA GLY A 338 11.78 20.03 -8.04
C GLY A 338 11.04 20.49 -6.79
N LEU A 339 9.71 20.66 -6.89
CA LEU A 339 8.85 20.95 -5.74
C LEU A 339 8.74 19.77 -4.77
N MET A 340 8.72 18.52 -5.25
CA MET A 340 8.75 17.35 -4.37
C MET A 340 10.06 17.26 -3.57
N THR A 341 11.19 17.58 -4.20
CA THR A 341 12.48 17.72 -3.50
C THR A 341 12.43 18.86 -2.48
N LEU A 342 11.89 20.03 -2.84
CA LEU A 342 11.72 21.14 -1.90
C LEU A 342 10.84 20.75 -0.69
N GLU A 343 9.74 20.05 -0.94
CA GLU A 343 8.84 19.57 0.10
C GLU A 343 9.55 18.63 1.06
N GLN A 344 10.35 17.69 0.56
CA GLN A 344 11.17 16.83 1.42
C GLN A 344 12.20 17.62 2.23
N LEU A 345 12.87 18.62 1.65
CA LEU A 345 13.77 19.51 2.41
C LEU A 345 13.02 20.23 3.55
N CYS A 346 11.76 20.63 3.34
CA CYS A 346 10.93 21.24 4.37
C CYS A 346 10.42 20.24 5.42
N ILE A 347 10.38 18.94 5.12
CA ILE A 347 10.11 17.90 6.12
C ILE A 347 11.24 17.87 7.16
N GLY A 348 12.49 18.10 6.75
CA GLY A 348 13.63 18.13 7.65
C GLY A 348 13.76 16.83 8.44
N ASN A 349 13.79 16.91 9.77
CA ASN A 349 13.89 15.77 10.68
C ASN A 349 12.61 14.94 10.84
N GLY A 350 11.50 15.29 10.16
CA GLY A 350 10.27 14.49 10.11
C GLY A 350 9.38 14.54 11.36
N VAL A 351 9.96 14.80 12.52
CA VAL A 351 9.25 14.76 13.82
C VAL A 351 8.62 16.11 14.20
N ALA A 352 9.10 17.21 13.63
CA ALA A 352 8.64 18.57 13.93
C ALA A 352 8.24 19.34 12.67
N ALA A 353 7.17 20.13 12.75
CA ALA A 353 6.73 21.04 11.70
C ALA A 353 6.03 22.27 12.30
N PRO A 354 6.04 23.43 11.61
CA PRO A 354 6.58 23.64 10.26
C PRO A 354 8.07 24.06 10.19
N SER A 355 8.69 23.96 9.02
CA SER A 355 10.06 24.44 8.75
C SER A 355 10.17 25.95 8.89
N THR A 356 11.19 26.42 9.63
CA THR A 356 11.47 27.85 9.82
C THR A 356 12.55 28.38 8.88
N THR A 357 13.57 27.58 8.62
CA THR A 357 14.69 27.93 7.74
C THR A 357 15.09 26.73 6.90
N ILE A 358 15.67 27.00 5.73
CA ILE A 358 16.24 25.98 4.84
C ILE A 358 17.67 26.38 4.44
N PRO A 359 18.65 25.46 4.50
CA PRO A 359 20.03 25.77 4.13
C PRO A 359 20.17 26.12 2.64
N PRO A 360 21.16 26.96 2.28
CA PRO A 360 21.44 27.26 0.90
C PRO A 360 22.04 26.03 0.20
N LEU A 361 21.53 25.69 -0.97
CA LEU A 361 21.95 24.52 -1.73
C LEU A 361 21.65 24.67 -3.22
N TYR A 362 22.31 23.85 -4.03
CA TYR A 362 22.03 23.71 -5.45
C TYR A 362 21.88 22.22 -5.80
N ILE A 363 20.82 21.89 -6.55
CA ILE A 363 20.53 20.54 -7.01
C ILE A 363 20.33 20.55 -8.52
N VAL A 364 20.87 19.53 -9.19
CA VAL A 364 20.54 19.15 -10.57
C VAL A 364 20.08 17.70 -10.53
N ASP A 365 18.95 17.42 -11.16
CA ASP A 365 18.33 16.10 -11.03
C ASP A 365 17.48 15.72 -12.23
N GLN A 366 17.37 14.42 -12.45
CA GLN A 366 16.56 13.80 -13.51
C GLN A 366 16.35 12.31 -13.19
N PRO A 367 15.26 11.70 -13.69
CA PRO A 367 15.00 10.28 -13.47
C PRO A 367 15.95 9.39 -14.27
N ARG A 368 16.08 8.13 -13.83
CA ARG A 368 16.76 7.05 -14.53
C ARG A 368 15.85 6.31 -15.51
N THR A 369 14.60 6.07 -15.11
CA THR A 369 13.58 5.39 -15.94
C THR A 369 12.42 6.32 -16.27
N GLU A 370 11.74 6.08 -17.39
CA GLU A 370 10.62 6.89 -17.87
C GLU A 370 9.37 6.70 -17.00
N VAL A 371 9.03 5.44 -16.69
CA VAL A 371 7.87 5.11 -15.86
C VAL A 371 8.33 4.60 -14.50
N ARG A 372 7.70 5.10 -13.45
CA ARG A 372 7.87 4.68 -12.06
C ARG A 372 6.47 4.48 -11.50
N GLU A 373 6.10 3.23 -11.33
CA GLU A 373 4.72 2.81 -11.09
C GLU A 373 4.53 2.19 -9.70
N LEU A 374 3.36 2.44 -9.11
CA LEU A 374 2.79 1.58 -8.08
C LEU A 374 1.45 1.05 -8.58
N MET A 375 1.23 -0.24 -8.43
CA MET A 375 -0.06 -0.90 -8.69
C MET A 375 -0.81 -1.10 -7.38
N VAL A 376 -2.11 -0.82 -7.39
CA VAL A 376 -3.03 -1.15 -6.28
C VAL A 376 -4.19 -2.00 -6.78
N ASP A 377 -4.62 -2.93 -5.93
CA ASP A 377 -5.71 -3.88 -6.16
C ASP A 377 -6.95 -3.50 -5.34
N PRO A 378 -7.92 -2.76 -5.91
CA PRO A 378 -9.23 -2.55 -5.30
C PRO A 378 -10.19 -3.75 -5.47
N VAL A 379 -9.80 -4.81 -6.17
CA VAL A 379 -10.69 -5.95 -6.46
C VAL A 379 -10.79 -6.86 -5.26
N ARG A 380 -9.65 -7.33 -4.76
CA ARG A 380 -9.56 -8.27 -3.63
C ARG A 380 -10.01 -7.61 -2.32
N HIS A 381 -9.71 -6.34 -2.11
CA HIS A 381 -10.30 -5.49 -1.06
C HIS A 381 -10.50 -4.08 -1.60
N PHE A 382 -11.72 -3.57 -1.51
CA PHE A 382 -12.07 -2.29 -2.11
C PHE A 382 -11.36 -1.11 -1.42
N ILE A 383 -10.74 -0.23 -2.20
CA ILE A 383 -10.09 0.99 -1.72
C ILE A 383 -11.09 2.16 -1.88
N PRO A 384 -11.49 2.84 -0.80
CA PRO A 384 -12.36 4.01 -0.90
C PRO A 384 -11.79 5.09 -1.82
N PHE A 385 -12.65 5.77 -2.59
CA PHE A 385 -12.24 6.75 -3.59
C PHE A 385 -11.31 7.86 -3.06
N ASN A 386 -11.61 8.41 -1.87
CA ASN A 386 -10.78 9.44 -1.27
C ASN A 386 -9.42 8.92 -0.81
N ASP A 387 -9.35 7.67 -0.35
CA ASP A 387 -8.10 7.05 0.09
C ASP A 387 -7.18 6.79 -1.11
N LEU A 388 -7.75 6.41 -2.26
CA LEU A 388 -7.03 6.28 -3.52
C LEU A 388 -6.42 7.63 -3.96
N LYS A 389 -7.16 8.74 -3.82
CA LYS A 389 -6.64 10.10 -4.06
C LYS A 389 -5.50 10.44 -3.10
N HIS A 390 -5.62 10.12 -1.81
CA HIS A 390 -4.55 10.36 -0.85
C HIS A 390 -3.29 9.54 -1.16
N PHE A 391 -3.45 8.30 -1.65
CA PHE A 391 -2.32 7.45 -2.03
C PHE A 391 -1.50 8.05 -3.18
N ILE A 392 -2.17 8.66 -4.17
CA ILE A 392 -1.53 9.41 -5.27
C ILE A 392 -0.63 10.54 -4.74
N VAL A 393 -1.09 11.27 -3.72
CA VAL A 393 -0.29 12.35 -3.13
C VAL A 393 0.99 11.80 -2.53
N GLU A 394 0.90 10.68 -1.79
CA GLU A 394 2.08 10.10 -1.14
C GLU A 394 3.07 9.48 -2.13
N MET A 395 2.61 8.76 -3.15
CA MET A 395 3.51 8.23 -4.17
C MET A 395 4.20 9.36 -4.96
N ALA A 396 3.50 10.46 -5.24
CA ALA A 396 4.08 11.59 -5.98
C ALA A 396 5.20 12.28 -5.19
N ARG A 397 5.15 12.30 -3.85
CA ARG A 397 6.26 12.79 -2.99
C ARG A 397 7.57 12.04 -3.22
N PHE A 398 7.49 10.77 -3.63
CA PHE A 398 8.62 9.91 -3.99
C PHE A 398 8.84 9.85 -5.50
N LYS A 399 8.24 10.78 -6.26
CA LYS A 399 8.42 10.94 -7.71
C LYS A 399 7.93 9.75 -8.55
N PHE A 400 7.02 8.92 -8.03
CA PHE A 400 6.23 8.02 -8.87
C PHE A 400 5.35 8.83 -9.82
N ASN A 401 5.19 8.36 -11.06
CA ASN A 401 4.47 9.07 -12.12
C ASN A 401 3.39 8.22 -12.80
N ALA A 402 3.17 6.99 -12.34
CA ALA A 402 2.10 6.12 -12.82
C ALA A 402 1.43 5.37 -11.67
N LEU A 403 0.10 5.42 -11.62
CA LEU A 403 -0.73 4.55 -10.79
C LEU A 403 -1.38 3.50 -11.70
N HIS A 404 -1.06 2.25 -11.46
CA HIS A 404 -1.69 1.12 -12.13
C HIS A 404 -2.87 0.62 -11.29
N LEU A 405 -4.06 0.64 -11.86
CA LEU A 405 -5.30 0.23 -11.20
C LEU A 405 -5.75 -1.13 -11.74
N HIS A 406 -5.57 -2.16 -10.92
CA HIS A 406 -6.12 -3.50 -11.15
C HIS A 406 -7.63 -3.49 -10.87
N LEU A 407 -8.48 -3.33 -11.89
CA LEU A 407 -9.90 -2.99 -11.69
C LEU A 407 -10.85 -4.19 -11.72
N VAL A 408 -10.39 -5.35 -12.17
CA VAL A 408 -11.22 -6.56 -12.31
C VAL A 408 -10.38 -7.79 -11.98
N ASP A 409 -11.02 -8.79 -11.36
CA ASP A 409 -10.46 -10.11 -11.08
C ASP A 409 -11.61 -11.09 -10.82
N ASP A 410 -11.30 -12.32 -10.43
CA ASP A 410 -12.28 -13.36 -10.11
C ASP A 410 -13.28 -12.96 -9.01
N GLN A 411 -12.84 -12.16 -8.04
CA GLN A 411 -13.61 -11.87 -6.83
C GLN A 411 -14.49 -10.61 -6.98
N ALA A 412 -14.22 -9.71 -7.92
CA ALA A 412 -15.11 -8.58 -8.21
C ALA A 412 -14.78 -7.81 -9.50
N TRP A 413 -15.77 -7.03 -9.94
CA TRP A 413 -15.62 -5.99 -10.96
C TRP A 413 -15.77 -4.60 -10.34
N ARG A 414 -14.79 -3.71 -10.51
CA ARG A 414 -14.70 -2.43 -9.75
C ARG A 414 -14.91 -1.16 -10.55
N ILE A 415 -15.23 -1.22 -11.84
CA ILE A 415 -15.46 -0.02 -12.66
C ILE A 415 -16.79 -0.05 -13.40
N GLU A 416 -17.50 1.07 -13.41
CA GLU A 416 -18.73 1.20 -14.19
C GLU A 416 -18.47 1.08 -15.70
N ILE A 417 -19.15 0.14 -16.34
CA ILE A 417 -19.27 0.05 -17.80
C ILE A 417 -20.75 0.26 -18.13
N LYS A 418 -21.07 1.38 -18.77
CA LYS A 418 -22.46 1.80 -19.01
C LYS A 418 -23.20 0.81 -19.91
N LYS A 419 -22.49 0.19 -20.84
CA LYS A 419 -23.04 -0.85 -21.70
C LYS A 419 -23.43 -2.13 -20.94
N TYR A 420 -22.79 -2.41 -19.81
CA TYR A 420 -22.93 -3.63 -19.03
C TYR A 420 -23.09 -3.32 -17.53
N PRO A 421 -24.19 -2.67 -17.12
CA PRO A 421 -24.41 -2.27 -15.72
C PRO A 421 -24.39 -3.45 -14.74
N GLU A 422 -24.72 -4.66 -15.21
CA GLU A 422 -24.73 -5.90 -14.42
C GLU A 422 -23.37 -6.19 -13.78
N LEU A 423 -22.25 -5.78 -14.40
CA LEU A 423 -20.90 -5.99 -13.88
C LEU A 423 -20.76 -5.38 -12.47
N THR A 424 -21.21 -4.14 -12.30
CA THR A 424 -21.17 -3.48 -10.99
C THR A 424 -22.36 -3.86 -10.12
N GLU A 425 -23.55 -4.08 -10.68
CA GLU A 425 -24.75 -4.43 -9.89
C GLU A 425 -24.64 -5.80 -9.23
N LYS A 426 -23.97 -6.78 -9.88
CA LYS A 426 -23.90 -8.16 -9.42
C LYS A 426 -22.52 -8.58 -8.91
N ALA A 427 -21.43 -8.02 -9.46
CA ALA A 427 -20.07 -8.46 -9.15
C ALA A 427 -19.22 -7.46 -8.35
N SER A 428 -19.80 -6.37 -7.82
CA SER A 428 -19.05 -5.43 -6.96
C SER A 428 -19.28 -5.61 -5.45
N ASP A 429 -20.13 -6.56 -5.04
CA ASP A 429 -20.46 -6.80 -3.63
C ASP A 429 -20.36 -8.28 -3.30
N ARG A 430 -19.64 -8.61 -2.22
CA ARG A 430 -19.55 -9.98 -1.69
C ARG A 430 -19.34 -9.99 -0.18
N VAL A 431 -19.63 -11.13 0.44
CA VAL A 431 -19.34 -11.38 1.85
C VAL A 431 -18.23 -12.41 1.97
N GLY A 432 -17.09 -11.94 2.46
CA GLY A 432 -15.93 -12.74 2.81
C GLY A 432 -14.92 -12.94 1.69
N MET A 433 -13.73 -13.34 2.11
CA MET A 433 -12.64 -13.86 1.28
C MET A 433 -11.76 -14.79 2.11
N ASP A 434 -11.64 -16.04 1.69
CA ASP A 434 -11.06 -17.15 2.46
C ASP A 434 -11.61 -17.21 3.90
N ASP A 435 -10.77 -16.96 4.90
CA ASP A 435 -11.14 -16.98 6.32
C ASP A 435 -11.58 -15.61 6.86
N MET A 436 -11.51 -14.55 6.07
CA MET A 436 -11.96 -13.20 6.44
C MET A 436 -13.44 -13.04 6.11
N PRO A 437 -14.34 -12.81 7.10
CA PRO A 437 -15.78 -12.78 6.86
C PRO A 437 -16.33 -11.39 6.54
N GLU A 438 -15.47 -10.40 6.29
CA GLU A 438 -15.89 -9.01 6.05
C GLU A 438 -16.66 -8.88 4.73
N ARG A 439 -17.70 -8.03 4.72
CA ARG A 439 -18.38 -7.65 3.49
C ARG A 439 -17.50 -6.66 2.73
N ILE A 440 -17.15 -6.99 1.48
CA ILE A 440 -16.33 -6.17 0.60
C ILE A 440 -17.25 -5.66 -0.51
N SER A 441 -17.54 -4.36 -0.48
CA SER A 441 -18.51 -3.72 -1.37
C SER A 441 -17.93 -2.43 -1.94
N GLY A 442 -18.23 -2.14 -3.20
CA GLY A 442 -17.90 -0.88 -3.85
C GLY A 442 -17.38 -1.05 -5.26
N PHE A 443 -17.57 0.00 -6.05
CA PHE A 443 -17.00 0.18 -7.39
C PHE A 443 -16.80 1.68 -7.62
N TYR A 444 -16.08 2.02 -8.69
CA TYR A 444 -15.88 3.38 -9.14
C TYR A 444 -16.78 3.69 -10.33
N THR A 445 -17.52 4.79 -10.25
CA THR A 445 -18.21 5.32 -11.43
C THR A 445 -17.20 5.88 -12.43
N GLN A 446 -17.59 5.98 -13.69
CA GLN A 446 -16.71 6.61 -14.68
C GLN A 446 -16.44 8.09 -14.35
N GLU A 447 -17.38 8.79 -13.71
CA GLU A 447 -17.14 10.17 -13.30
C GLU A 447 -16.13 10.26 -12.16
N GLN A 448 -16.18 9.34 -11.18
CA GLN A 448 -15.13 9.23 -10.17
C GLN A 448 -13.78 8.95 -10.82
N MET A 449 -13.71 8.07 -11.82
CA MET A 449 -12.44 7.79 -12.51
C MET A 449 -11.95 8.98 -13.35
N ARG A 450 -12.84 9.72 -14.02
CA ARG A 450 -12.47 10.99 -14.70
C ARG A 450 -11.98 12.03 -13.69
N GLU A 451 -12.60 12.11 -12.50
CA GLU A 451 -12.13 12.96 -11.42
C GLU A 451 -10.75 12.52 -10.92
N LEU A 452 -10.53 11.22 -10.71
CA LEU A 452 -9.25 10.66 -10.28
C LEU A 452 -8.15 10.99 -11.28
N VAL A 453 -8.40 10.81 -12.58
CA VAL A 453 -7.47 11.15 -13.66
C VAL A 453 -7.11 12.64 -13.60
N ARG A 454 -8.11 13.53 -13.50
CA ARG A 454 -7.88 14.99 -13.40
C ARG A 454 -7.09 15.34 -12.13
N PHE A 455 -7.37 14.67 -11.03
CA PHE A 455 -6.67 14.86 -9.77
C PHE A 455 -5.22 14.37 -9.85
N ALA A 456 -4.99 13.16 -10.38
CA ALA A 456 -3.66 12.57 -10.56
C ALA A 456 -2.76 13.41 -11.47
N ALA A 457 -3.34 13.99 -12.53
CA ALA A 457 -2.63 14.91 -13.42
C ALA A 457 -2.08 16.16 -12.70
N GLN A 458 -2.70 16.62 -11.60
CA GLN A 458 -2.16 17.73 -10.78
C GLN A 458 -0.85 17.36 -10.07
N TYR A 459 -0.55 16.07 -9.98
CA TYR A 459 0.67 15.50 -9.39
C TYR A 459 1.56 14.85 -10.46
N HIS A 460 1.29 15.09 -11.75
CA HIS A 460 1.99 14.44 -12.88
C HIS A 460 2.00 12.91 -12.79
N VAL A 461 0.90 12.34 -12.29
CA VAL A 461 0.67 10.90 -12.23
C VAL A 461 -0.35 10.52 -13.29
N MET A 462 0.02 9.63 -14.21
CA MET A 462 -0.95 8.99 -15.11
C MET A 462 -1.64 7.81 -14.42
N VAL A 463 -2.89 7.55 -14.77
CA VAL A 463 -3.66 6.41 -14.26
C VAL A 463 -3.81 5.38 -15.37
N ILE A 464 -3.20 4.22 -15.20
CA ILE A 464 -3.22 3.11 -16.15
C ILE A 464 -4.28 2.10 -15.67
N PRO A 465 -5.39 1.93 -16.40
CA PRO A 465 -6.39 0.93 -16.05
C PRO A 465 -5.94 -0.46 -16.51
N GLU A 466 -6.26 -1.47 -15.70
CA GLU A 466 -6.14 -2.88 -16.06
C GLU A 466 -7.52 -3.54 -16.12
N ILE A 467 -7.74 -4.29 -17.20
CA ILE A 467 -8.81 -5.28 -17.32
C ILE A 467 -8.15 -6.60 -17.68
N GLU A 468 -8.48 -7.66 -16.95
CA GLU A 468 -7.91 -8.98 -17.10
C GLU A 468 -8.36 -9.69 -18.39
N LEU A 469 -7.46 -10.45 -19.00
CA LEU A 469 -7.82 -11.50 -19.96
C LEU A 469 -6.68 -12.49 -20.19
N PRO A 470 -6.96 -13.77 -20.52
CA PRO A 470 -8.27 -14.40 -20.50
C PRO A 470 -8.64 -14.99 -19.13
N GLY A 471 -7.70 -14.99 -18.18
CA GLY A 471 -7.89 -15.44 -16.80
C GLY A 471 -8.50 -14.34 -15.95
N HIS A 472 -8.68 -14.60 -14.65
CA HIS A 472 -9.13 -13.60 -13.68
C HIS A 472 -10.45 -12.91 -14.03
N GLU A 473 -11.34 -13.61 -14.75
CA GLU A 473 -12.56 -13.04 -15.32
C GLU A 473 -13.84 -13.65 -14.73
N VAL A 474 -13.76 -14.38 -13.60
CA VAL A 474 -14.95 -14.98 -12.96
C VAL A 474 -16.02 -13.94 -12.61
N ALA A 475 -15.64 -12.71 -12.24
CA ALA A 475 -16.61 -11.64 -11.99
C ALA A 475 -17.44 -11.28 -13.23
N ALA A 476 -16.81 -11.20 -14.41
CA ALA A 476 -17.52 -10.97 -15.66
C ALA A 476 -18.34 -12.20 -16.08
N ILE A 477 -17.78 -13.40 -15.94
CA ILE A 477 -18.48 -14.67 -16.28
C ILE A 477 -19.70 -14.89 -15.38
N HIS A 478 -19.63 -14.48 -14.10
CA HIS A 478 -20.78 -14.47 -13.18
C HIS A 478 -21.95 -13.65 -13.73
N CYS A 479 -21.65 -12.50 -14.35
CA CYS A 479 -22.66 -11.61 -14.93
C CYS A 479 -23.12 -12.10 -16.32
N PHE A 480 -22.19 -12.63 -17.11
CA PHE A 480 -22.40 -13.04 -18.50
C PHE A 480 -21.78 -14.43 -18.74
N PRO A 481 -22.50 -15.51 -18.39
CA PRO A 481 -22.01 -16.89 -18.50
C PRO A 481 -21.46 -17.26 -19.88
N GLN A 482 -22.02 -16.67 -20.95
CA GLN A 482 -21.58 -16.90 -22.32
C GLN A 482 -20.12 -16.53 -22.58
N LEU A 483 -19.49 -15.70 -21.73
CA LEU A 483 -18.09 -15.34 -21.85
C LEU A 483 -17.13 -16.53 -21.69
N SER A 484 -17.55 -17.61 -21.03
CA SER A 484 -16.73 -18.81 -20.82
C SER A 484 -17.10 -19.95 -21.77
N CYS A 485 -16.18 -20.92 -21.94
CA CYS A 485 -16.46 -22.13 -22.72
C CYS A 485 -17.60 -22.98 -22.10
N ALA A 486 -17.77 -22.91 -20.78
CA ALA A 486 -18.78 -23.69 -20.07
C ALA A 486 -20.19 -23.14 -20.31
N LYS A 487 -20.33 -21.83 -20.57
CA LYS A 487 -21.62 -21.14 -20.76
C LYS A 487 -22.58 -21.37 -19.60
N LYS A 488 -22.06 -21.38 -18.37
CA LYS A 488 -22.80 -21.66 -17.14
C LYS A 488 -22.55 -20.57 -16.13
N GLU A 489 -23.59 -20.29 -15.35
CA GLU A 489 -23.47 -19.42 -14.19
C GLU A 489 -22.46 -19.99 -13.20
N VAL A 490 -21.53 -19.14 -12.77
CA VAL A 490 -20.55 -19.42 -11.72
C VAL A 490 -20.75 -18.39 -10.62
N PRO A 491 -20.67 -18.75 -9.33
CA PRO A 491 -20.72 -17.75 -8.27
C PRO A 491 -19.47 -16.87 -8.29
N ILE A 492 -19.59 -15.64 -7.79
CA ILE A 492 -18.42 -14.81 -7.47
C ILE A 492 -17.47 -15.60 -6.58
N ARG A 493 -16.19 -15.57 -6.93
CA ARG A 493 -15.17 -16.33 -6.20
C ARG A 493 -14.88 -15.67 -4.86
N LEU A 494 -14.88 -16.47 -3.80
CA LEU A 494 -14.59 -16.02 -2.43
C LEU A 494 -13.25 -16.54 -1.90
N THR A 495 -12.39 -17.04 -2.79
CA THR A 495 -11.11 -17.65 -2.43
C THR A 495 -9.98 -17.01 -3.21
N CYS A 496 -8.79 -16.92 -2.61
CA CYS A 496 -7.60 -16.46 -3.30
C CYS A 496 -6.98 -17.53 -4.22
N GLY A 497 -6.02 -17.14 -5.05
CA GLY A 497 -5.39 -18.01 -6.07
C GLY A 497 -6.03 -17.85 -7.45
N VAL A 498 -5.94 -18.87 -8.30
CA VAL A 498 -6.28 -18.77 -9.74
C VAL A 498 -7.49 -19.61 -10.11
N SER A 499 -8.42 -19.05 -10.89
CA SER A 499 -9.54 -19.79 -11.49
C SER A 499 -9.12 -20.56 -12.75
N ASN A 500 -9.85 -21.65 -13.04
CA ASN A 500 -9.74 -22.35 -14.34
C ASN A 500 -10.77 -21.84 -15.37
N ASP A 501 -11.67 -20.95 -14.97
CA ASP A 501 -12.67 -20.36 -15.85
C ASP A 501 -12.05 -19.21 -16.63
N LEU A 502 -11.75 -19.49 -17.90
CA LEU A 502 -11.18 -18.52 -18.85
C LEU A 502 -12.25 -17.99 -19.81
N LEU A 503 -12.02 -16.77 -20.31
CA LEU A 503 -12.74 -16.26 -21.48
C LEU A 503 -12.61 -17.23 -22.67
N CYS A 504 -13.68 -17.41 -23.43
CA CYS A 504 -13.75 -18.31 -24.57
C CYS A 504 -13.23 -17.64 -25.86
N PRO A 505 -12.05 -18.00 -26.39
CA PRO A 505 -11.51 -17.37 -27.60
C PRO A 505 -12.34 -17.66 -28.85
N ALA A 506 -13.22 -18.66 -28.82
CA ALA A 506 -14.10 -19.03 -29.92
C ALA A 506 -15.51 -18.42 -29.83
N GLU A 507 -15.82 -17.63 -28.80
CA GLU A 507 -17.12 -16.99 -28.63
C GLU A 507 -17.09 -15.56 -29.20
N PRO A 508 -17.91 -15.24 -30.23
CA PRO A 508 -17.99 -13.89 -30.77
C PRO A 508 -18.32 -12.81 -29.72
N PHE A 509 -19.19 -13.13 -28.76
CA PHE A 509 -19.59 -12.18 -27.72
C PHE A 509 -18.42 -11.73 -26.83
N VAL A 510 -17.37 -12.55 -26.65
CA VAL A 510 -16.17 -12.13 -25.88
C VAL A 510 -15.51 -10.91 -26.52
N TYR A 511 -15.42 -10.89 -27.85
CA TYR A 511 -14.82 -9.76 -28.56
C TYR A 511 -15.72 -8.53 -28.50
N GLU A 512 -17.04 -8.69 -28.69
CA GLU A 512 -17.99 -7.58 -28.54
C GLU A 512 -17.95 -6.97 -27.13
N PHE A 513 -17.88 -7.81 -26.10
CA PHE A 513 -17.76 -7.41 -24.72
C PHE A 513 -16.50 -6.60 -24.48
N LEU A 514 -15.32 -7.15 -24.82
CA LEU A 514 -14.04 -6.47 -24.66
C LEU A 514 -13.96 -5.19 -25.50
N ASP A 515 -14.47 -5.17 -26.73
CA ASP A 515 -14.60 -3.98 -27.58
C ASP A 515 -15.27 -2.83 -26.84
N ASN A 516 -16.43 -3.12 -26.25
CA ASN A 516 -17.26 -2.11 -25.60
C ASN A 516 -16.62 -1.63 -24.30
N VAL A 517 -16.08 -2.55 -23.49
CA VAL A 517 -15.33 -2.23 -22.26
C VAL A 517 -14.14 -1.32 -22.60
N LEU A 518 -13.29 -1.72 -23.55
CA LEU A 518 -12.07 -0.99 -23.89
C LEU A 518 -12.34 0.38 -24.52
N LYS A 519 -13.43 0.53 -25.28
CA LYS A 519 -13.88 1.85 -25.77
C LYS A 519 -14.23 2.78 -24.62
N GLU A 520 -15.06 2.31 -23.68
CA GLU A 520 -15.44 3.12 -22.52
C GLU A 520 -14.23 3.46 -21.63
N LEU A 521 -13.28 2.55 -21.46
CA LEU A 521 -12.03 2.82 -20.73
C LEU A 521 -11.14 3.83 -21.46
N ALA A 522 -10.99 3.71 -22.78
CA ALA A 522 -10.19 4.65 -23.56
C ALA A 522 -10.74 6.09 -23.49
N GLU A 523 -12.06 6.25 -23.33
CA GLU A 523 -12.71 7.55 -23.10
C GLU A 523 -12.49 8.11 -21.68
N VAL A 524 -12.36 7.26 -20.67
CA VAL A 524 -12.17 7.67 -19.27
C VAL A 524 -10.69 7.93 -18.96
N PHE A 525 -9.80 7.08 -19.44
CA PHE A 525 -8.38 7.08 -19.09
C PHE A 525 -7.55 7.61 -20.27
N PRO A 526 -6.99 8.83 -20.17
CA PRO A 526 -6.19 9.42 -21.24
C PRO A 526 -4.77 8.85 -21.32
N ALA A 527 -4.33 8.06 -20.34
CA ALA A 527 -3.03 7.40 -20.37
C ALA A 527 -2.84 6.67 -21.71
N PRO A 528 -1.63 6.70 -22.31
CA PRO A 528 -1.39 6.04 -23.58
C PRO A 528 -1.38 4.51 -23.44
N TYR A 529 -1.56 3.99 -22.23
CA TYR A 529 -1.47 2.59 -21.87
C TYR A 529 -2.80 2.05 -21.34
N VAL A 530 -3.05 0.77 -21.63
CA VAL A 530 -4.08 -0.05 -20.98
C VAL A 530 -3.42 -1.39 -20.67
N HIS A 531 -3.52 -1.86 -19.43
CA HIS A 531 -3.01 -3.15 -19.02
C HIS A 531 -4.08 -4.23 -19.27
N LEU A 532 -3.67 -5.37 -19.83
CA LEU A 532 -4.55 -6.46 -20.25
C LEU A 532 -4.48 -7.68 -19.31
N GLY A 533 -3.79 -7.55 -18.16
CA GLY A 533 -3.47 -8.68 -17.31
C GLY A 533 -2.61 -9.69 -18.05
N GLY A 534 -3.16 -10.88 -18.32
CA GLY A 534 -2.53 -11.91 -19.16
C GLY A 534 -1.79 -12.99 -18.38
N ASP A 535 -1.73 -12.85 -17.06
CA ASP A 535 -1.11 -13.77 -16.13
C ASP A 535 -1.98 -15.00 -15.84
N GLU A 536 -1.30 -16.04 -15.39
CA GLU A 536 -1.84 -17.26 -14.78
C GLU A 536 -2.85 -18.06 -15.63
N ALA A 537 -3.05 -17.68 -16.89
CA ALA A 537 -3.81 -18.42 -17.90
C ALA A 537 -3.00 -19.56 -18.56
N GLY A 538 -1.94 -20.04 -17.90
CA GLY A 538 -1.14 -21.20 -18.29
C GLY A 538 -1.81 -22.53 -17.92
N GLN A 539 -1.04 -23.59 -17.66
CA GLN A 539 -1.59 -24.88 -17.21
C GLN A 539 -1.82 -24.89 -15.68
N PRO A 540 -2.93 -25.44 -15.15
CA PRO A 540 -4.06 -26.09 -15.84
C PRO A 540 -5.16 -25.20 -16.45
N PRO A 541 -5.33 -23.88 -16.17
CA PRO A 541 -6.45 -23.08 -16.71
C PRO A 541 -6.63 -23.16 -18.23
N LEU A 542 -5.52 -23.15 -18.98
CA LEU A 542 -5.49 -23.28 -20.44
C LEU A 542 -6.16 -24.58 -20.94
N GLY A 543 -6.30 -25.59 -20.06
CA GLY A 543 -7.04 -26.81 -20.32
C GLY A 543 -8.54 -26.60 -20.55
N ALA A 544 -9.13 -25.49 -20.10
CA ALA A 544 -10.55 -25.16 -20.28
C ALA A 544 -10.98 -25.19 -21.76
N TRP A 545 -10.09 -24.83 -22.68
CA TRP A 545 -10.38 -24.79 -24.11
C TRP A 545 -10.24 -26.15 -24.81
N THR A 546 -9.56 -27.12 -24.19
CA THR A 546 -9.22 -28.42 -24.80
C THR A 546 -10.47 -29.17 -25.26
N ASN A 547 -11.51 -29.16 -24.44
CA ASN A 547 -12.73 -29.92 -24.68
C ASN A 547 -13.89 -29.10 -25.25
N CYS A 548 -13.71 -27.78 -25.40
CA CYS A 548 -14.74 -26.89 -25.94
C CYS A 548 -14.96 -27.15 -27.45
N PRO A 549 -16.18 -27.50 -27.90
CA PRO A 549 -16.46 -27.73 -29.32
C PRO A 549 -16.15 -26.53 -30.21
N ALA A 550 -16.50 -25.30 -29.76
CA ALA A 550 -16.21 -24.08 -30.50
C ALA A 550 -14.70 -23.82 -30.62
N CYS A 551 -13.93 -24.07 -29.57
CA CYS A 551 -12.46 -23.95 -29.62
C CYS A 551 -11.85 -25.00 -30.55
N LYS A 552 -12.35 -26.25 -30.56
CA LYS A 552 -11.90 -27.28 -31.51
C LYS A 552 -12.16 -26.88 -32.96
N GLU A 553 -13.33 -26.30 -33.23
CA GLU A 553 -13.66 -25.81 -34.56
C GLU A 553 -12.80 -24.61 -34.96
N LEU A 554 -12.56 -23.66 -34.06
CA LEU A 554 -11.65 -22.54 -34.30
C LEU A 554 -10.23 -23.05 -34.58
N LYS A 555 -9.73 -24.02 -33.82
CA LYS A 555 -8.44 -24.66 -34.10
C LYS A 555 -8.39 -25.28 -35.49
N ARG A 556 -9.44 -26.00 -35.90
CA ARG A 556 -9.54 -26.61 -37.23
C ARG A 556 -9.52 -25.55 -38.33
N LYS A 557 -10.23 -24.43 -38.13
CA LYS A 557 -10.32 -23.33 -39.09
C LYS A 557 -9.00 -22.59 -39.26
N GLU A 558 -8.31 -22.28 -38.16
CA GLU A 558 -7.07 -21.49 -38.17
C GLU A 558 -5.79 -22.36 -38.26
N GLY A 559 -5.93 -23.69 -38.25
CA GLY A 559 -4.81 -24.62 -38.31
C GLY A 559 -4.00 -24.71 -37.01
N PHE A 560 -4.60 -24.42 -35.86
CA PHE A 560 -3.92 -24.47 -34.56
C PHE A 560 -3.86 -25.89 -33.99
N THR A 561 -2.73 -26.25 -33.40
CA THR A 561 -2.49 -27.56 -32.77
C THR A 561 -2.57 -27.48 -31.26
N GLU A 562 -2.14 -26.37 -30.66
CA GLU A 562 -2.00 -26.21 -29.21
C GLU A 562 -2.92 -25.10 -28.66
N ASN A 563 -3.23 -25.11 -27.36
CA ASN A 563 -4.14 -24.12 -26.77
C ASN A 563 -3.51 -22.72 -26.64
N TRP A 564 -2.19 -22.59 -26.48
CA TRP A 564 -1.54 -21.27 -26.41
C TRP A 564 -1.76 -20.45 -27.68
N GLN A 565 -1.99 -21.09 -28.84
CA GLN A 565 -2.31 -20.41 -30.10
C GLN A 565 -3.70 -19.77 -30.05
N LEU A 566 -4.64 -20.34 -29.29
CA LEU A 566 -5.94 -19.72 -29.05
C LEU A 566 -5.82 -18.50 -28.12
N GLN A 567 -4.92 -18.55 -27.14
CA GLN A 567 -4.61 -17.41 -26.27
C GLN A 567 -4.00 -16.27 -27.10
N GLN A 568 -3.03 -16.60 -27.95
CA GLN A 568 -2.45 -15.66 -28.89
C GLN A 568 -3.53 -15.06 -29.82
N TYR A 569 -4.42 -15.89 -30.37
CA TYR A 569 -5.51 -15.42 -31.23
C TYR A 569 -6.43 -14.41 -30.53
N LEU A 570 -6.76 -14.63 -29.25
CA LEU A 570 -7.53 -13.67 -28.45
C LEU A 570 -6.75 -12.36 -28.28
N PHE A 571 -5.49 -12.45 -27.83
CA PHE A 571 -4.64 -11.29 -27.58
C PHE A 571 -4.41 -10.46 -28.83
N ASP A 572 -4.09 -11.09 -29.97
CA ASP A 572 -3.83 -10.39 -31.23
C ASP A 572 -5.04 -9.54 -31.66
N ARG A 573 -6.26 -10.03 -31.44
CA ARG A 573 -7.49 -9.29 -31.74
C ARG A 573 -7.70 -8.10 -30.81
N VAL A 574 -7.50 -8.29 -29.50
CA VAL A 574 -7.66 -7.24 -28.48
C VAL A 574 -6.58 -6.15 -28.62
N ILE A 575 -5.33 -6.56 -28.84
CA ILE A 575 -4.18 -5.67 -29.09
C ILE A 575 -4.41 -4.81 -30.32
N LYS A 576 -4.87 -5.41 -31.43
CA LYS A 576 -5.21 -4.67 -32.65
C LYS A 576 -6.22 -3.55 -32.37
N GLN A 577 -7.18 -3.83 -31.49
CA GLN A 577 -8.24 -2.90 -31.14
C GLN A 577 -7.74 -1.75 -30.28
N LEU A 578 -6.91 -2.04 -29.28
CA LEU A 578 -6.24 -1.01 -28.48
C LEU A 578 -5.39 -0.09 -29.36
N HIS A 579 -4.64 -0.64 -30.31
CA HIS A 579 -3.89 0.17 -31.28
C HIS A 579 -4.81 1.08 -32.11
N GLN A 580 -5.99 0.60 -32.52
CA GLN A 580 -6.99 1.42 -33.22
C GLN A 580 -7.57 2.54 -32.33
N LEU A 581 -7.62 2.34 -31.02
CA LEU A 581 -7.98 3.35 -30.02
C LEU A 581 -6.80 4.27 -29.63
N GLY A 582 -5.63 4.12 -30.26
CA GLY A 582 -4.43 4.89 -29.95
C GLY A 582 -3.79 4.53 -28.59
N LYS A 583 -4.08 3.33 -28.07
CA LYS A 583 -3.54 2.80 -26.82
C LYS A 583 -2.45 1.78 -27.09
N THR A 584 -1.45 1.76 -26.21
CA THR A 584 -0.34 0.81 -26.17
C THR A 584 -0.67 -0.27 -25.15
N PRO A 585 -0.86 -1.53 -25.55
CA PRO A 585 -1.16 -2.61 -24.61
C PRO A 585 0.03 -2.92 -23.71
N MET A 586 -0.28 -3.17 -22.44
CA MET A 586 0.64 -3.69 -21.44
C MET A 586 0.13 -5.05 -20.94
N TYR A 587 1.00 -5.98 -20.57
CA TYR A 587 0.59 -7.24 -19.94
C TYR A 587 1.71 -7.90 -19.13
N TRP A 588 1.31 -8.77 -18.20
CA TRP A 588 2.19 -9.62 -17.42
C TRP A 588 2.89 -10.63 -18.33
N TYR A 589 4.22 -10.68 -18.31
CA TYR A 589 4.95 -11.64 -19.15
C TYR A 589 4.75 -13.06 -18.63
N GLU A 590 4.21 -13.93 -19.49
CA GLU A 590 4.14 -15.37 -19.28
C GLU A 590 4.97 -16.13 -20.32
N LYS A 591 5.59 -17.24 -19.92
CA LYS A 591 6.44 -18.04 -20.81
C LYS A 591 5.63 -18.70 -21.95
N GLU A 592 4.35 -18.92 -21.71
CA GLU A 592 3.37 -19.45 -22.63
C GLU A 592 3.13 -18.49 -23.81
N PHE A 593 3.30 -17.19 -23.61
CA PHE A 593 3.40 -16.20 -24.70
C PHE A 593 4.75 -16.34 -25.40
N LYS A 594 4.82 -17.28 -26.35
CA LYS A 594 6.03 -17.56 -27.15
C LYS A 594 6.58 -16.33 -27.87
N THR A 595 5.72 -15.35 -28.19
CA THR A 595 6.05 -14.11 -28.91
C THR A 595 5.38 -12.93 -28.21
N ILE A 596 6.10 -11.81 -28.09
CA ILE A 596 5.53 -10.54 -27.63
C ILE A 596 5.08 -9.76 -28.87
N GLN A 597 3.82 -9.36 -28.91
CA GLN A 597 3.25 -8.66 -30.05
C GLN A 597 3.93 -7.29 -30.26
N PRO A 598 4.14 -6.85 -31.52
CA PRO A 598 4.77 -5.56 -31.80
C PRO A 598 3.98 -4.39 -31.19
N GLY A 599 4.70 -3.44 -30.58
CA GLY A 599 4.10 -2.26 -29.97
C GLY A 599 3.57 -2.49 -28.56
N CYS A 600 3.75 -3.66 -27.95
CA CYS A 600 3.36 -3.92 -26.58
C CYS A 600 4.49 -3.66 -25.57
N VAL A 601 4.11 -3.45 -24.32
CA VAL A 601 4.99 -3.44 -23.14
C VAL A 601 4.70 -4.67 -22.31
N VAL A 602 5.74 -5.30 -21.74
CA VAL A 602 5.55 -6.45 -20.84
C VAL A 602 6.12 -6.21 -19.44
N TYR A 603 5.56 -6.89 -18.45
CA TYR A 603 6.00 -6.82 -17.05
C TYR A 603 6.77 -8.08 -16.66
N ALA A 604 8.01 -7.93 -16.20
CA ALA A 604 8.81 -9.03 -15.66
C ALA A 604 8.45 -9.27 -14.19
N TRP A 605 7.45 -10.11 -13.93
CA TRP A 605 6.86 -10.26 -12.59
C TRP A 605 7.19 -11.57 -11.87
N ARG A 606 7.27 -12.69 -12.60
CA ARG A 606 7.44 -14.01 -11.96
C ARG A 606 8.81 -14.14 -11.31
N ASN A 607 8.81 -14.57 -10.05
CA ASN A 607 10.02 -14.80 -9.28
C ASN A 607 10.98 -15.74 -10.02
N GLY A 608 12.23 -15.30 -10.18
CA GLY A 608 13.29 -16.08 -10.83
C GLY A 608 13.19 -16.17 -12.37
N LEU A 609 12.22 -15.50 -13.00
CA LEU A 609 12.04 -15.49 -14.46
C LEU A 609 12.36 -14.15 -15.13
N THR A 610 12.87 -13.18 -14.37
CA THR A 610 13.21 -11.84 -14.83
C THR A 610 14.09 -11.82 -16.07
N GLN A 611 15.17 -12.61 -16.09
CA GLN A 611 16.05 -12.69 -17.26
C GLN A 611 15.32 -13.25 -18.50
N VAL A 612 14.43 -14.22 -18.32
CA VAL A 612 13.66 -14.81 -19.43
C VAL A 612 12.73 -13.75 -20.05
N ALA A 613 12.09 -12.93 -19.21
CA ALA A 613 11.26 -11.81 -19.68
C ALA A 613 12.09 -10.76 -20.42
N ILE A 614 13.29 -10.42 -19.93
CA ILE A 614 14.23 -9.51 -20.60
C ILE A 614 14.62 -10.06 -21.97
N ASP A 615 15.04 -11.32 -22.06
CA ASP A 615 15.45 -11.94 -23.31
C ASP A 615 14.30 -11.97 -24.32
N ALA A 616 13.07 -12.21 -23.85
CA ALA A 616 11.88 -12.12 -24.68
C ALA A 616 11.64 -10.69 -25.18
N ALA A 617 11.73 -9.69 -24.32
CA ALA A 617 11.55 -8.28 -24.70
C ALA A 617 12.60 -7.82 -25.72
N VAL A 618 13.87 -8.18 -25.52
CA VAL A 618 14.97 -7.84 -26.45
C VAL A 618 14.74 -8.50 -27.82
N ARG A 619 14.46 -9.81 -27.87
CA ARG A 619 14.22 -10.53 -29.12
C ARG A 619 13.05 -9.95 -29.92
N ASN A 620 12.00 -9.52 -29.22
CA ASN A 620 10.79 -8.97 -29.84
C ASN A 620 10.82 -7.44 -30.01
N LYS A 621 11.92 -6.77 -29.63
CA LYS A 621 12.06 -5.29 -29.63
C LYS A 621 10.96 -4.59 -28.83
N ALA A 622 10.49 -5.23 -27.76
CA ALA A 622 9.45 -4.70 -26.88
C ALA A 622 10.05 -3.90 -25.73
N LYS A 623 9.24 -3.00 -25.17
CA LYS A 623 9.54 -2.32 -23.92
C LYS A 623 9.21 -3.22 -22.74
N ILE A 624 9.91 -3.04 -21.62
CA ILE A 624 9.74 -3.85 -20.41
C ILE A 624 9.66 -3.00 -19.15
N MET A 625 8.69 -3.33 -18.30
CA MET A 625 8.58 -2.87 -16.92
C MET A 625 9.21 -3.90 -15.99
N MET A 626 10.14 -3.44 -15.15
CA MET A 626 10.83 -4.28 -14.19
C MET A 626 10.01 -4.37 -12.90
N CYS A 627 9.39 -5.53 -12.66
CA CYS A 627 8.57 -5.82 -11.50
C CYS A 627 8.91 -7.18 -10.85
N PRO A 628 10.19 -7.58 -10.74
CA PRO A 628 10.54 -8.95 -10.36
C PRO A 628 9.97 -9.32 -8.98
N GLY A 629 9.32 -10.48 -8.90
CA GLY A 629 8.60 -10.94 -7.72
C GLY A 629 9.45 -11.01 -6.44
N GLU A 630 10.75 -11.23 -6.59
CA GLU A 630 11.72 -11.20 -5.50
C GLU A 630 12.09 -9.80 -4.98
N HIS A 631 11.60 -8.71 -5.59
CA HIS A 631 11.88 -7.33 -5.17
C HIS A 631 10.64 -6.43 -5.07
N CYS A 632 9.64 -6.65 -5.92
CA CYS A 632 8.59 -5.66 -6.21
C CYS A 632 7.20 -6.03 -5.70
N TYR A 633 7.02 -7.24 -5.17
CA TYR A 633 5.75 -7.65 -4.54
C TYR A 633 5.70 -7.08 -3.12
N LEU A 634 4.99 -5.96 -2.99
CA LEU A 634 4.87 -5.20 -1.76
C LEU A 634 3.71 -5.70 -0.90
N ASP A 635 2.88 -6.59 -1.40
CA ASP A 635 1.89 -7.33 -0.61
C ASP A 635 2.54 -8.40 0.30
N TYR A 636 3.75 -8.85 -0.04
CA TYR A 636 4.49 -9.85 0.74
C TYR A 636 4.88 -9.33 2.12
N PRO A 637 5.03 -10.21 3.13
CA PRO A 637 5.52 -9.81 4.44
C PRO A 637 6.90 -9.15 4.36
N GLN A 638 7.09 -8.06 5.11
CA GLN A 638 8.37 -7.34 5.18
C GLN A 638 9.41 -8.03 6.06
N GLY A 639 8.92 -8.85 6.99
CA GLY A 639 9.74 -9.65 7.90
C GLY A 639 9.00 -10.93 8.29
N ARG A 640 9.75 -11.88 8.84
CA ARG A 640 9.16 -13.12 9.34
C ARG A 640 8.19 -12.84 10.49
N GLY A 641 6.95 -13.29 10.36
CA GLY A 641 5.90 -13.08 11.37
C GLY A 641 5.31 -11.67 11.36
N ASP A 642 5.57 -10.88 10.32
CA ASP A 642 4.89 -9.61 10.07
C ASP A 642 3.62 -9.82 9.22
N MET A 643 2.83 -8.76 9.04
CA MET A 643 1.68 -8.76 8.14
C MET A 643 2.12 -8.85 6.66
N PRO A 644 1.35 -9.54 5.78
CA PRO A 644 0.26 -10.44 6.16
C PRO A 644 0.79 -11.70 6.84
N GLU A 645 0.11 -12.14 7.89
CA GLU A 645 0.51 -13.34 8.64
C GLU A 645 0.12 -14.65 7.93
N VAL A 646 -0.59 -14.55 6.80
CA VAL A 646 -0.97 -15.67 5.95
C VAL A 646 0.19 -16.00 5.04
N ASN A 647 0.66 -17.24 5.11
CA ASN A 647 1.71 -17.74 4.25
C ASN A 647 1.12 -18.77 3.28
N TRP A 648 0.58 -18.32 2.15
CA TRP A 648 0.23 -19.21 1.02
C TRP A 648 1.48 -19.66 0.22
N GLY A 649 2.66 -19.59 0.83
CA GLY A 649 3.95 -19.72 0.16
C GLY A 649 4.56 -18.37 -0.24
N MET A 650 3.99 -17.25 0.22
CA MET A 650 4.54 -15.91 -0.02
C MET A 650 5.94 -15.81 0.63
N PRO A 651 6.99 -15.46 -0.13
CA PRO A 651 8.29 -15.17 0.45
C PRO A 651 8.26 -13.83 1.21
N VAL A 652 9.32 -13.57 1.98
CA VAL A 652 9.54 -12.25 2.60
C VAL A 652 10.22 -11.35 1.58
N THR A 653 9.64 -10.18 1.32
CA THR A 653 10.29 -9.11 0.57
C THR A 653 10.63 -8.00 1.55
N SER A 654 11.85 -8.03 2.08
CA SER A 654 12.34 -7.02 3.02
C SER A 654 12.60 -5.69 2.33
N HIS A 655 12.70 -4.61 3.12
CA HIS A 655 13.09 -3.30 2.64
C HIS A 655 14.43 -3.30 1.89
N GLU A 656 15.44 -3.98 2.44
CA GLU A 656 16.75 -4.14 1.79
C GLU A 656 16.62 -4.90 0.47
N GLN A 657 15.81 -5.95 0.44
CA GLN A 657 15.60 -6.74 -0.77
C GLN A 657 15.00 -5.88 -1.89
N THR A 658 13.96 -5.09 -1.61
CA THR A 658 13.41 -4.13 -2.60
C THR A 658 14.48 -3.12 -3.04
N TYR A 659 15.27 -2.58 -2.10
CA TYR A 659 16.33 -1.63 -2.42
C TYR A 659 17.41 -2.23 -3.34
N ARG A 660 17.72 -3.53 -3.24
CA ARG A 660 18.73 -4.18 -4.08
C ARG A 660 18.37 -4.25 -5.56
N LEU A 661 17.13 -3.95 -5.96
CA LEU A 661 16.76 -3.94 -7.37
C LEU A 661 17.61 -2.94 -8.14
N ASP A 662 18.35 -3.43 -9.12
CA ASP A 662 18.87 -2.64 -10.23
C ASP A 662 18.04 -2.97 -11.49
N PRO A 663 17.22 -2.03 -11.99
CA PRO A 663 16.36 -2.27 -13.16
C PRO A 663 17.13 -2.59 -14.45
N ALA A 664 18.43 -2.29 -14.53
CA ALA A 664 19.25 -2.74 -15.64
C ALA A 664 19.49 -4.26 -15.64
N TRP A 665 19.36 -4.91 -14.47
CA TRP A 665 19.51 -6.36 -14.32
C TRP A 665 20.82 -6.92 -14.92
N GLY A 666 21.92 -6.17 -14.79
CA GLY A 666 23.22 -6.54 -15.37
C GLY A 666 23.35 -6.38 -16.89
N MET A 667 22.30 -5.88 -17.57
CA MET A 667 22.32 -5.60 -19.00
C MET A 667 23.04 -4.29 -19.32
N ASP A 668 23.46 -4.13 -20.57
CA ASP A 668 24.22 -2.97 -21.04
C ASP A 668 23.37 -1.69 -21.24
N SER A 669 24.03 -0.59 -21.58
CA SER A 669 23.35 0.67 -21.90
C SER A 669 22.41 0.57 -23.09
N THR A 670 22.63 -0.39 -24.00
CA THR A 670 21.77 -0.61 -25.17
C THR A 670 20.38 -1.08 -24.72
N PHE A 671 20.32 -2.06 -23.81
CA PHE A 671 19.07 -2.51 -23.20
C PHE A 671 18.38 -1.37 -22.45
N VAL A 672 19.13 -0.64 -21.62
CA VAL A 672 18.58 0.48 -20.82
C VAL A 672 17.92 1.53 -21.70
N GLN A 673 18.53 1.87 -22.84
CA GLN A 673 17.97 2.88 -23.76
C GLN A 673 16.81 2.32 -24.60
N ARG A 674 16.91 1.08 -25.07
CA ARG A 674 15.98 0.54 -26.07
C ARG A 674 14.77 -0.17 -25.47
N ASN A 675 14.93 -0.89 -24.36
CA ASN A 675 13.93 -1.80 -23.83
C ASN A 675 13.40 -1.39 -22.47
N LEU A 676 14.26 -0.97 -21.54
CA LEU A 676 13.82 -0.61 -20.19
C LEU A 676 12.89 0.61 -20.22
N LEU A 677 11.63 0.40 -19.83
CA LEU A 677 10.65 1.48 -19.68
C LEU A 677 10.63 2.03 -18.25
N GLY A 678 10.66 1.13 -17.26
CA GLY A 678 10.36 1.52 -15.91
C GLY A 678 10.47 0.43 -14.86
N VAL A 679 10.08 0.80 -13.65
CA VAL A 679 9.89 -0.08 -12.50
C VAL A 679 8.44 -0.04 -12.05
N SER A 680 7.93 -1.16 -11.54
CA SER A 680 6.62 -1.23 -10.91
C SER A 680 6.69 -2.00 -9.60
N GLY A 681 5.91 -1.58 -8.61
CA GLY A 681 5.71 -2.28 -7.34
C GLY A 681 4.24 -2.62 -7.16
N THR A 682 3.93 -3.88 -6.85
CA THR A 682 2.56 -4.39 -6.80
C THR A 682 2.06 -4.52 -5.36
N LEU A 683 0.82 -4.08 -5.13
CA LEU A 683 0.10 -4.23 -3.86
C LEU A 683 -1.18 -5.03 -4.11
N TRP A 684 -1.01 -6.34 -4.36
CA TRP A 684 -2.11 -7.30 -4.38
C TRP A 684 -2.81 -7.34 -3.03
N SER A 685 -4.12 -7.28 -3.02
CA SER A 685 -4.85 -6.89 -1.80
C SER A 685 -5.57 -8.05 -1.12
N GLU A 686 -5.25 -9.30 -1.42
CA GLU A 686 -5.87 -10.46 -0.77
C GLU A 686 -5.82 -10.35 0.75
N CYS A 687 -4.68 -9.86 1.28
CA CYS A 687 -4.48 -9.65 2.70
C CYS A 687 -4.21 -8.17 3.05
N ILE A 688 -4.70 -7.21 2.25
CA ILE A 688 -4.61 -5.76 2.52
C ILE A 688 -6.04 -5.22 2.62
N ASN A 689 -6.64 -5.34 3.81
CA ASN A 689 -8.06 -5.07 4.03
C ASN A 689 -8.39 -3.65 4.55
N SER A 690 -7.40 -2.76 4.64
CA SER A 690 -7.62 -1.35 5.00
C SER A 690 -6.59 -0.44 4.34
N SER A 691 -6.92 0.85 4.25
CA SER A 691 -6.03 1.87 3.68
C SER A 691 -4.74 2.03 4.48
N GLU A 692 -4.80 1.93 5.82
CA GLU A 692 -3.60 1.93 6.66
C GLU A 692 -2.72 0.71 6.38
N ARG A 693 -3.31 -0.46 6.14
CA ARG A 693 -2.55 -1.66 5.75
C ARG A 693 -1.91 -1.49 4.38
N LEU A 694 -2.58 -0.80 3.44
CA LEU A 694 -2.00 -0.45 2.15
C LEU A 694 -0.74 0.40 2.31
N TYR A 695 -0.78 1.46 3.13
CA TYR A 695 0.41 2.28 3.40
C TYR A 695 1.49 1.51 4.16
N TYR A 696 1.11 0.70 5.16
CA TYR A 696 2.05 -0.13 5.91
C TYR A 696 2.84 -1.06 5.01
N GLN A 697 2.17 -1.64 4.00
CA GLN A 697 2.80 -2.53 3.04
C GLN A 697 3.59 -1.81 1.97
N ALA A 698 3.09 -0.68 1.47
CA ALA A 698 3.79 0.12 0.49
C ALA A 698 5.09 0.70 1.07
N PHE A 699 5.04 1.35 2.22
CA PHE A 699 6.16 2.14 2.74
C PHE A 699 6.84 1.48 3.94
N PRO A 700 8.19 1.41 3.96
CA PRO A 700 9.15 2.18 3.15
C PRO A 700 9.61 1.53 1.83
N ARG A 701 9.13 0.34 1.46
CA ARG A 701 9.59 -0.37 0.25
C ARG A 701 9.35 0.39 -1.06
N ALA A 702 8.23 1.10 -1.18
CA ALA A 702 7.95 1.98 -2.30
C ALA A 702 8.96 3.13 -2.38
N ALA A 703 9.43 3.67 -1.24
CA ALA A 703 10.50 4.66 -1.24
C ALA A 703 11.82 4.05 -1.78
N ALA A 704 12.13 2.80 -1.44
CA ALA A 704 13.31 2.10 -1.97
C ALA A 704 13.20 1.85 -3.49
N LEU A 705 12.01 1.45 -3.96
CA LEU A 705 11.72 1.25 -5.37
C LEU A 705 11.82 2.56 -6.17
N SER A 706 11.36 3.67 -5.59
CA SER A 706 11.49 4.98 -6.21
C SER A 706 12.96 5.35 -6.46
N GLU A 707 13.85 4.97 -5.55
CA GLU A 707 15.29 5.19 -5.69
C GLU A 707 15.89 4.31 -6.80
N ALA A 708 15.40 3.09 -6.99
CA ALA A 708 15.80 2.22 -8.10
C ALA A 708 15.44 2.80 -9.49
N GLY A 709 14.25 3.41 -9.61
CA GLY A 709 13.76 4.02 -10.85
C GLY A 709 14.27 5.46 -11.10
N TRP A 710 14.82 6.12 -10.09
CA TRP A 710 15.25 7.53 -10.21
C TRP A 710 16.77 7.71 -10.13
N THR A 711 17.42 7.09 -9.14
CA THR A 711 18.84 7.36 -8.83
C THR A 711 19.76 6.47 -9.65
N ILE A 712 20.83 7.04 -10.19
CA ILE A 712 21.86 6.26 -10.90
C ILE A 712 22.59 5.29 -9.94
N PRO A 713 23.01 4.09 -10.40
CA PRO A 713 23.62 3.07 -9.55
C PRO A 713 24.77 3.57 -8.69
N GLU A 714 25.62 4.46 -9.22
CA GLU A 714 26.84 4.95 -8.58
C GLU A 714 26.57 5.81 -7.34
N ARG A 715 25.33 6.29 -7.17
CA ARG A 715 24.90 7.12 -6.04
C ARG A 715 24.05 6.36 -5.03
N ARG A 716 23.86 5.05 -5.22
CA ARG A 716 23.03 4.22 -4.34
C ARG A 716 23.90 3.50 -3.31
N SER A 717 23.56 3.69 -2.04
CA SER A 717 24.11 2.94 -0.91
C SER A 717 23.01 2.69 0.12
N TYR A 718 22.79 1.43 0.50
CA TYR A 718 21.69 1.08 1.40
C TYR A 718 21.85 1.71 2.79
N THR A 719 23.08 1.75 3.32
CA THR A 719 23.38 2.37 4.62
C THR A 719 23.08 3.87 4.61
N ASP A 720 23.48 4.58 3.56
CA ASP A 720 23.19 6.00 3.36
C ASP A 720 21.68 6.25 3.18
N TYR A 721 21.02 5.39 2.41
CA TYR A 721 19.58 5.43 2.18
C TYR A 721 18.77 5.28 3.46
N LEU A 722 19.18 4.40 4.39
CA LEU A 722 18.50 4.24 5.69
C LEU A 722 18.50 5.52 6.52
N LEU A 723 19.55 6.34 6.43
CA LEU A 723 19.59 7.65 7.09
C LEU A 723 18.56 8.60 6.46
N ARG A 724 18.52 8.66 5.12
CA ARG A 724 17.65 9.58 4.36
C ARG A 724 16.17 9.26 4.41
N VAL A 725 15.81 7.98 4.44
CA VAL A 725 14.40 7.56 4.44
C VAL A 725 13.75 7.74 5.81
N ARG A 726 14.54 7.68 6.89
CA ARG A 726 14.03 7.70 8.27
C ARG A 726 13.20 8.97 8.57
N PRO A 727 13.67 10.20 8.31
CA PRO A 727 12.87 11.41 8.52
C PRO A 727 11.57 11.43 7.70
N LEU A 728 11.57 10.86 6.49
CA LEU A 728 10.38 10.82 5.64
C LEU A 728 9.32 9.88 6.22
N MET A 729 9.73 8.73 6.75
CA MET A 729 8.82 7.80 7.42
C MET A 729 8.32 8.34 8.77
N ASP A 730 9.17 9.03 9.52
CA ASP A 730 8.75 9.71 10.75
C ASP A 730 7.71 10.81 10.45
N ASP A 731 7.84 11.54 9.32
CA ASP A 731 6.80 12.49 8.86
C ASP A 731 5.47 11.79 8.51
N MET A 732 5.52 10.62 7.88
CA MET A 732 4.33 9.82 7.59
C MET A 732 3.62 9.41 8.89
N LEU A 733 4.35 8.86 9.87
CA LEU A 733 3.79 8.51 11.19
C LEU A 733 3.23 9.74 11.92
N ARG A 734 3.93 10.87 11.85
CA ARG A 734 3.50 12.16 12.42
C ARG A 734 2.14 12.59 11.85
N ARG A 735 1.94 12.39 10.55
CA ARG A 735 0.68 12.67 9.83
C ARG A 735 -0.40 11.60 9.99
N GLY A 736 -0.10 10.49 10.69
CA GLY A 736 -1.03 9.39 10.91
C GLY A 736 -1.07 8.36 9.78
N ILE A 737 -0.05 8.32 8.93
CA ILE A 737 0.09 7.31 7.87
C ILE A 737 0.92 6.14 8.41
N ALA A 738 0.40 4.93 8.32
CA ALA A 738 1.09 3.72 8.77
C ALA A 738 2.26 3.39 7.83
N VAL A 739 3.41 3.07 8.43
CA VAL A 739 4.64 2.68 7.71
C VAL A 739 5.38 1.62 8.52
N ASN A 740 6.11 0.72 7.89
CA ASN A 740 6.89 -0.27 8.61
C ASN A 740 8.28 0.28 8.98
N MET A 741 8.58 0.39 10.27
CA MET A 741 9.83 1.00 10.76
C MET A 741 10.90 -0.01 11.17
N ASN A 742 10.67 -1.31 10.92
CA ASN A 742 11.53 -2.39 11.39
C ASN A 742 12.60 -2.82 10.40
#